data_AF-Q9HLG7-F1
#
_entry.id   AF-Q9HLG7-F1
#
_cell.length_a   1.000
_cell.length_b   1.000
_cell.length_c   1.000
_cell.angle_alpha   90.00
_cell.angle_beta   90.00
_cell.angle_gamma   90.00
#
_symmetry.space_group_name_H-M   'P 1'
#
loop_
_entity.id
_entity.type
_entity.pdbx_description
1 polymer ?
#
loop_
_entity_poly.entity_id
_entity_poly.type
_entity_poly.pdbx_seq_one_letter_code
_entity_poly.pdbx_strand_id
1 'polypeptide(L)'
;MNKTALVAIIVVVVVVAGVGGYLGYQYTHPVKTNLPKMYITALSPLNALATFELDELVSNYKALGLPISISLVSPTVEGEWLSPTSTPQFVDLGWLPDWPDPVAQQMWPMATYSNGGAYGANMAWVNNTTLNSAFPAIVFNSNKTQQMQEFVQLYKVFYDQYSYIWLPNPDTYFFVQPYITNFTYNAYENHYYNMMNYNSTLAHDYGMTLPSNGSGGYALNDAAVGDSLAPPDYLDPSHGFFVQDGPMFTAAFQQLYELNGTNYEPVVPVIAQTPAKDATNTSNPNVAYRIYNITLRSGVYFDAPSFGVYGSATNYSTVVNATTVWFSLYRTLVMAQGVSVDNYAGMLFNASAYAATAPYSLPWGWMHAMRAVANNTSLNSGISFPYPNVYSNLNVSNTVYAADYLANMLSHFDPWSNATQAALISYPNQALYVPNYNKTVAMYGSNSAALNAHSLNVTIQLLKPYPFFLQDMAEWWGNIADPAFIDTHDGVLATAPNNYTDANGMPGTGPYYISGVGSSLSTVTLTMASNYWGKAYWSMPGHGGLPAMAQPAHIGTVVMDFTIDHSGRVSGFLDNTYQISVVSSSYLGSIIGQGAFKNIPLKDYFINFGANPAVFYISMNNYLYPTNNTYFRMALWYGTNYSALNTPFYYTFANGTKLFLAQNYIGPISPGFANFYNNATKGLQPPTYNITLAEHYLNIAGQQEHFFVTLPNGTKLGDVSSSSTTAQIVLTVGNLLDNMLMAPVRIF
;
A
#
# COMPACT_ATOMS: atom_id res chain seq x y z
N MET A 1 45.80 27.97 25.83
CA MET A 1 44.88 27.50 24.77
C MET A 1 43.64 26.92 25.45
N ASN A 2 42.44 27.42 25.14
CA ASN A 2 41.18 26.95 25.74
C ASN A 2 40.90 25.50 25.28
N LYS A 3 40.52 24.60 26.20
CA LYS A 3 40.19 23.18 25.91
C LYS A 3 39.17 23.04 24.79
N THR A 4 38.22 23.97 24.67
CA THR A 4 37.21 23.98 23.59
C THR A 4 37.82 24.25 22.21
N ALA A 5 38.84 25.11 22.14
CA ALA A 5 39.56 25.39 20.89
C ALA A 5 40.45 24.22 20.46
N LEU A 6 41.05 23.51 21.42
CA LEU A 6 41.86 22.33 21.14
C LEU A 6 41.00 21.16 20.62
N VAL A 7 39.80 20.94 21.19
CA VAL A 7 38.86 19.92 20.72
C VAL A 7 38.31 20.26 19.34
N ALA A 8 37.96 21.52 19.08
CA ALA A 8 37.51 21.95 17.74
C ALA A 8 38.61 21.76 16.68
N ILE A 9 39.86 22.06 17.01
CA ILE A 9 41.00 21.84 16.09
C ILE A 9 41.24 20.34 15.88
N ILE A 10 41.15 19.51 16.91
CA ILE A 10 41.31 18.05 16.77
C ILE A 10 40.17 17.46 15.92
N VAL A 11 38.92 17.88 16.13
CA VAL A 11 37.78 17.42 15.32
C VAL A 11 37.93 17.87 13.87
N VAL A 12 38.31 19.12 13.61
CA VAL A 12 38.55 19.61 12.24
C VAL A 12 39.73 18.88 11.60
N VAL A 13 40.81 18.60 12.32
CA VAL A 13 41.96 17.86 11.79
C VAL A 13 41.62 16.39 11.51
N VAL A 14 40.80 15.75 12.35
CA VAL A 14 40.34 14.36 12.12
C VAL A 14 39.35 14.28 10.97
N VAL A 15 38.43 15.25 10.84
CA VAL A 15 37.48 15.32 9.71
C VAL A 15 38.20 15.65 8.41
N VAL A 16 39.14 16.59 8.41
CA VAL A 16 39.93 16.95 7.22
C VAL A 16 40.93 15.83 6.85
N ALA A 17 41.48 15.10 7.82
CA ALA A 17 42.32 13.92 7.54
C ALA A 17 41.49 12.71 7.07
N GLY A 18 40.27 12.53 7.57
CA GLY A 18 39.34 11.50 7.13
C GLY A 18 38.82 11.76 5.71
N VAL A 19 38.34 12.99 5.44
CA VAL A 19 37.84 13.42 4.12
C VAL A 19 38.99 13.59 3.13
N GLY A 20 40.13 14.15 3.55
CA GLY A 20 41.33 14.29 2.73
C GLY A 20 42.03 12.95 2.43
N GLY A 21 42.00 12.00 3.36
CA GLY A 21 42.43 10.62 3.14
C GLY A 21 41.49 9.86 2.19
N TYR A 22 40.18 10.06 2.34
CA TYR A 22 39.16 9.48 1.45
C TYR A 22 39.24 10.04 0.02
N LEU A 23 39.36 11.36 -0.13
CA LEU A 23 39.49 12.02 -1.44
C LEU A 23 40.87 11.81 -2.08
N GLY A 24 41.95 11.77 -1.28
CA GLY A 24 43.30 11.47 -1.76
C GLY A 24 43.48 10.02 -2.22
N TYR A 25 42.72 9.09 -1.63
CA TYR A 25 42.67 7.69 -2.05
C TYR A 25 41.90 7.49 -3.37
N GLN A 26 40.77 8.18 -3.55
CA GLN A 26 39.99 8.18 -4.80
C GLN A 26 40.80 8.70 -6.01
N TYR A 27 41.83 9.52 -5.79
CA TYR A 27 42.56 10.19 -6.88
C TYR A 27 43.80 9.42 -7.40
N THR A 28 44.25 8.34 -6.74
CA THR A 28 45.53 7.69 -7.07
C THR A 28 45.44 6.26 -7.62
N HIS A 29 44.27 5.62 -7.61
CA HIS A 29 44.10 4.26 -8.14
C HIS A 29 42.79 4.15 -8.94
N PRO A 30 42.79 4.42 -10.26
CA PRO A 30 41.62 4.16 -11.08
C PRO A 30 41.26 2.67 -10.98
N VAL A 31 40.01 2.38 -10.61
CA VAL A 31 39.46 1.02 -10.61
C VAL A 31 39.61 0.47 -12.03
N LYS A 32 40.55 -0.45 -12.23
CA LYS A 32 40.74 -1.12 -13.51
C LYS A 32 39.85 -2.34 -13.55
N THR A 33 38.79 -2.26 -14.33
CA THR A 33 37.87 -3.36 -14.64
C THR A 33 37.50 -3.28 -16.12
N ASN A 34 37.09 -4.40 -16.72
CA ASN A 34 36.43 -4.42 -18.02
C ASN A 34 34.90 -4.45 -17.90
N LEU A 35 34.34 -4.38 -16.69
CA LEU A 35 32.90 -4.22 -16.49
C LEU A 35 32.46 -2.82 -16.95
N PRO A 36 31.28 -2.71 -17.59
CA PRO A 36 30.67 -1.41 -17.83
C PRO A 36 30.35 -0.73 -16.50
N LYS A 37 30.27 0.61 -16.53
CA LYS A 37 29.76 1.36 -15.38
C LYS A 37 28.31 0.93 -15.12
N MET A 38 28.01 0.63 -13.85
CA MET A 38 26.68 0.19 -13.41
C MET A 38 26.07 1.22 -12.47
N TYR A 39 24.75 1.19 -12.32
CA TYR A 39 24.01 2.16 -11.53
C TYR A 39 23.02 1.49 -10.60
N ILE A 40 23.00 1.91 -9.33
CA ILE A 40 21.84 1.73 -8.45
C ILE A 40 20.83 2.80 -8.85
N THR A 41 19.70 2.38 -9.40
CA THR A 41 18.66 3.27 -9.88
C THR A 41 17.63 3.48 -8.78
N ALA A 42 17.36 4.73 -8.42
CA ALA A 42 16.43 5.10 -7.35
C ALA A 42 15.49 6.22 -7.81
N LEU A 43 14.35 6.36 -7.12
CA LEU A 43 13.38 7.42 -7.40
C LEU A 43 13.87 8.78 -6.86
N SER A 44 13.66 9.84 -7.64
CA SER A 44 13.93 11.22 -7.26
C SER A 44 12.69 11.90 -6.68
N PRO A 45 12.83 12.78 -5.67
CA PRO A 45 14.06 13.12 -4.95
C PRO A 45 14.40 12.11 -3.84
N LEU A 46 15.68 11.92 -3.56
CA LEU A 46 16.12 11.15 -2.39
C LEU A 46 15.96 11.97 -1.10
N ASN A 47 15.50 11.32 -0.04
CA ASN A 47 15.61 11.85 1.32
C ASN A 47 17.02 11.60 1.91
N ALA A 48 17.29 12.17 3.08
CA ALA A 48 18.60 12.05 3.73
C ALA A 48 18.96 10.60 4.10
N LEU A 49 17.96 9.77 4.41
CA LEU A 49 18.14 8.38 4.78
C LEU A 49 18.59 7.55 3.57
N ALA A 50 17.80 7.58 2.49
CA ALA A 50 18.09 6.87 1.25
C ALA A 50 19.43 7.33 0.64
N THR A 51 19.75 8.63 0.73
CA THR A 51 21.07 9.15 0.29
C THR A 51 22.21 8.45 1.04
N PHE A 52 22.12 8.34 2.37
CA PHE A 52 23.15 7.68 3.17
C PHE A 52 23.29 6.20 2.81
N GLU A 53 22.17 5.48 2.71
CA GLU A 53 22.16 4.05 2.42
C GLU A 53 22.78 3.74 1.05
N LEU A 54 22.39 4.51 0.02
CA LEU A 54 22.93 4.36 -1.33
C LEU A 54 24.42 4.72 -1.40
N ASP A 55 24.87 5.78 -0.71
CA ASP A 55 26.29 6.14 -0.66
C ASP A 55 27.14 5.05 0.04
N GLU A 56 26.62 4.47 1.13
CA GLU A 56 27.29 3.37 1.84
C GLU A 56 27.37 2.11 0.96
N LEU A 57 26.29 1.75 0.25
CA LEU A 57 26.29 0.65 -0.72
C LEU A 57 27.31 0.86 -1.84
N VAL A 58 27.34 2.06 -2.43
CA VAL A 58 28.35 2.43 -3.45
C VAL A 58 29.76 2.30 -2.88
N SER A 59 29.98 2.75 -1.65
CA SER A 59 31.27 2.63 -0.95
C SER A 59 31.68 1.16 -0.78
N ASN A 60 30.75 0.31 -0.32
CA ASN A 60 30.96 -1.12 -0.12
C ASN A 60 31.32 -1.82 -1.44
N TYR A 61 30.59 -1.53 -2.52
CA TYR A 61 30.84 -2.18 -3.82
C TYR A 61 32.10 -1.66 -4.52
N LYS A 62 32.48 -0.39 -4.31
CA LYS A 62 33.78 0.11 -4.73
C LYS A 62 34.94 -0.57 -4.00
N ALA A 63 34.75 -0.99 -2.74
CA ALA A 63 35.75 -1.78 -2.02
C ALA A 63 36.00 -3.15 -2.68
N LEU A 64 35.02 -3.67 -3.43
CA LEU A 64 35.14 -4.86 -4.30
C LEU A 64 35.68 -4.55 -5.70
N GLY A 65 36.08 -3.30 -5.98
CA GLY A 65 36.56 -2.90 -7.30
C GLY A 65 35.46 -2.80 -8.37
N LEU A 66 34.19 -2.66 -7.97
CA LEU A 66 33.08 -2.54 -8.91
C LEU A 66 32.84 -1.08 -9.32
N PRO A 67 32.56 -0.81 -10.61
CA PRO A 67 32.31 0.55 -11.12
C PRO A 67 30.84 0.98 -10.93
N ILE A 68 30.36 1.04 -9.68
CA ILE A 68 28.97 1.38 -9.34
C ILE A 68 28.82 2.89 -9.00
N SER A 69 27.68 3.47 -9.38
CA SER A 69 27.24 4.84 -9.03
C SER A 69 25.72 4.89 -8.82
N ILE A 70 25.17 6.04 -8.45
CA ILE A 70 23.72 6.25 -8.30
C ILE A 70 23.16 6.88 -9.58
N SER A 71 21.97 6.46 -10.00
CA SER A 71 21.17 7.10 -11.05
C SER A 71 19.78 7.40 -10.49
N LEU A 72 19.31 8.63 -10.69
CA LEU A 72 17.98 9.04 -10.22
C LEU A 72 17.02 9.15 -11.40
N VAL A 73 15.82 8.63 -11.22
CA VAL A 73 14.75 8.65 -12.23
C VAL A 73 13.45 9.16 -11.62
N SER A 74 12.49 9.57 -12.44
CA SER A 74 11.14 9.90 -11.98
C SER A 74 10.28 8.65 -11.83
N PRO A 75 9.18 8.69 -11.05
CA PRO A 75 8.19 7.61 -11.02
C PRO A 75 7.63 7.25 -12.41
N THR A 76 7.53 8.22 -13.33
CA THR A 76 7.12 7.95 -14.72
C THR A 76 8.07 6.99 -15.44
N VAL A 77 9.37 7.11 -15.22
CA VAL A 77 10.37 6.20 -15.82
C VAL A 77 10.29 4.82 -15.17
N GLU A 78 10.02 4.76 -13.87
CA GLU A 78 9.79 3.50 -13.17
C GLU A 78 8.57 2.75 -13.73
N GLY A 79 7.47 3.46 -14.03
CA GLY A 79 6.31 2.89 -14.71
C GLY A 79 6.57 2.34 -16.13
N GLU A 80 7.76 2.54 -16.71
CA GLU A 80 8.19 1.93 -17.98
C GLU A 80 8.98 0.62 -17.80
N TRP A 81 9.24 0.20 -16.56
CA TRP A 81 9.99 -1.02 -16.22
C TRP A 81 9.15 -2.28 -16.37
N LEU A 82 8.53 -2.43 -17.53
CA LEU A 82 7.56 -3.47 -17.84
C LEU A 82 8.17 -4.82 -18.28
N SER A 83 9.51 -4.91 -18.38
CA SER A 83 10.21 -6.10 -18.87
C SER A 83 11.60 -6.24 -18.24
N PRO A 84 12.18 -7.46 -18.20
CA PRO A 84 13.54 -7.65 -17.70
C PRO A 84 14.60 -6.80 -18.39
N THR A 85 14.37 -6.41 -19.65
CA THR A 85 15.29 -5.58 -20.44
C THR A 85 15.09 -4.08 -20.25
N SER A 86 13.90 -3.63 -19.84
CA SER A 86 13.64 -2.21 -19.55
C SER A 86 13.92 -1.83 -18.10
N THR A 87 13.91 -2.81 -17.17
CA THR A 87 14.28 -2.59 -15.77
C THR A 87 15.80 -2.54 -15.59
N PRO A 88 16.37 -1.57 -14.85
CA PRO A 88 17.79 -1.47 -14.55
C PRO A 88 18.39 -2.72 -13.87
N GLN A 89 19.73 -2.83 -13.88
CA GLN A 89 20.46 -3.92 -13.21
C GLN A 89 20.24 -3.91 -11.70
N PHE A 90 20.20 -2.72 -11.10
CA PHE A 90 19.98 -2.50 -9.69
C PHE A 90 18.88 -1.45 -9.50
N VAL A 91 17.85 -1.80 -8.74
CA VAL A 91 16.74 -0.89 -8.43
C VAL A 91 16.57 -0.82 -6.91
N ASP A 92 16.61 0.40 -6.38
CA ASP A 92 16.24 0.74 -5.01
C ASP A 92 14.74 1.03 -4.94
N LEU A 93 14.00 0.24 -4.17
CA LEU A 93 12.55 0.36 -4.01
C LEU A 93 12.07 -0.16 -2.65
N GLY A 94 10.83 0.18 -2.31
CA GLY A 94 10.10 -0.40 -1.19
C GLY A 94 8.79 -1.04 -1.64
N TRP A 95 8.33 -2.03 -0.89
CA TRP A 95 7.04 -2.66 -1.07
C TRP A 95 6.28 -2.67 0.27
N LEU A 96 5.16 -1.97 0.31
CA LEU A 96 4.20 -2.02 1.40
C LEU A 96 3.00 -2.84 0.89
N PRO A 97 2.52 -3.83 1.66
CA PRO A 97 1.36 -4.61 1.25
C PRO A 97 0.12 -3.74 1.38
N ASP A 98 -0.75 -3.80 0.37
CA ASP A 98 -1.99 -3.01 0.37
C ASP A 98 -2.95 -3.50 1.48
N TRP A 99 -2.99 -4.80 1.75
CA TRP A 99 -3.72 -5.41 2.88
C TRP A 99 -2.88 -6.52 3.54
N PRO A 100 -3.22 -6.95 4.77
CA PRO A 100 -2.37 -7.85 5.56
C PRO A 100 -2.31 -9.33 5.11
N ASP A 101 -2.07 -9.64 3.83
CA ASP A 101 -1.80 -10.99 3.35
C ASP A 101 -0.28 -11.29 3.22
N PRO A 102 0.32 -12.05 4.15
CA PRO A 102 1.75 -12.38 4.10
C PRO A 102 2.16 -13.25 2.89
N VAL A 103 1.22 -13.89 2.21
CA VAL A 103 1.47 -14.76 1.05
C VAL A 103 1.22 -13.99 -0.25
N ALA A 104 0.00 -13.46 -0.42
CA ALA A 104 -0.42 -12.81 -1.66
C ALA A 104 0.10 -11.38 -1.82
N GLN A 105 0.35 -10.67 -0.71
CA GLN A 105 0.74 -9.26 -0.72
C GLN A 105 2.19 -9.00 -0.30
N GLN A 106 2.93 -9.99 0.18
CA GLN A 106 4.37 -9.82 0.49
C GLN A 106 5.23 -10.66 -0.43
N MET A 107 5.03 -11.98 -0.41
CA MET A 107 5.94 -12.88 -1.09
C MET A 107 5.61 -13.09 -2.57
N TRP A 108 4.33 -13.30 -2.94
CA TRP A 108 3.94 -13.58 -4.32
C TRP A 108 4.35 -12.46 -5.32
N PRO A 109 4.15 -11.17 -4.99
CA PRO A 109 4.53 -10.06 -5.87
C PRO A 109 6.04 -9.90 -6.01
N MET A 110 6.85 -10.45 -5.10
CA MET A 110 8.32 -10.42 -5.22
C MET A 110 8.88 -11.68 -5.89
N ALA A 111 8.19 -12.80 -5.76
CA ALA A 111 8.73 -14.13 -6.05
C ALA A 111 8.38 -14.67 -7.44
N THR A 112 7.42 -14.06 -8.15
CA THR A 112 6.93 -14.59 -9.42
C THR A 112 6.93 -13.57 -10.54
N TYR A 113 7.15 -14.06 -11.75
CA TYR A 113 7.14 -13.25 -12.97
C TYR A 113 5.72 -12.73 -13.29
N SER A 114 4.69 -13.55 -13.06
CA SER A 114 3.32 -13.28 -13.52
C SER A 114 2.53 -12.28 -12.67
N ASN A 115 2.90 -12.13 -11.40
CA ASN A 115 2.21 -11.25 -10.46
C ASN A 115 3.10 -10.08 -10.02
N GLY A 116 4.42 -10.25 -10.09
CA GLY A 116 5.38 -9.28 -9.60
C GLY A 116 6.10 -8.41 -10.62
N GLY A 117 5.93 -8.67 -11.92
CA GLY A 117 6.72 -8.03 -12.98
C GLY A 117 6.45 -6.53 -13.15
N ALA A 118 5.97 -6.14 -14.33
CA ALA A 118 5.84 -4.76 -14.80
C ALA A 118 5.19 -3.72 -13.86
N TYR A 119 4.38 -4.16 -12.90
CA TYR A 119 3.64 -3.31 -11.96
C TYR A 119 3.71 -3.84 -10.52
N GLY A 120 4.70 -4.70 -10.19
CA GLY A 120 4.80 -5.35 -8.88
C GLY A 120 6.20 -5.30 -8.28
N ALA A 121 6.36 -5.86 -7.09
CA ALA A 121 7.60 -5.81 -6.30
C ALA A 121 8.80 -6.62 -6.86
N ASN A 122 8.66 -7.33 -7.98
CA ASN A 122 9.70 -8.21 -8.52
C ASN A 122 10.65 -7.49 -9.48
N MET A 123 11.24 -6.39 -9.03
CA MET A 123 12.21 -5.61 -9.83
C MET A 123 13.50 -6.39 -10.14
N ALA A 124 13.76 -7.50 -9.44
CA ALA A 124 14.84 -8.42 -9.76
C ALA A 124 14.50 -9.40 -10.91
N TRP A 125 13.25 -9.46 -11.36
CA TRP A 125 12.75 -10.43 -12.32
C TRP A 125 13.07 -11.89 -11.93
N VAL A 126 12.84 -12.24 -10.65
CA VAL A 126 12.88 -13.63 -10.20
C VAL A 126 11.93 -14.46 -11.05
N ASN A 127 12.50 -15.43 -11.76
CA ASN A 127 11.75 -16.37 -12.59
C ASN A 127 12.17 -17.79 -12.26
N ASN A 128 11.54 -18.35 -11.22
CA ASN A 128 11.79 -19.71 -10.76
C ASN A 128 10.54 -20.56 -10.96
N THR A 129 10.66 -21.67 -11.70
CA THR A 129 9.53 -22.55 -12.04
C THR A 129 8.79 -23.08 -10.81
N THR A 130 9.50 -23.41 -9.73
CA THR A 130 8.90 -23.87 -8.47
C THR A 130 8.04 -22.76 -7.85
N LEU A 131 8.56 -21.53 -7.77
CA LEU A 131 7.80 -20.39 -7.26
C LEU A 131 6.58 -20.10 -8.14
N ASN A 132 6.78 -19.93 -9.45
CA ASN A 132 5.72 -19.58 -10.40
C ASN A 132 4.55 -20.59 -10.41
N SER A 133 4.85 -21.89 -10.29
CA SER A 133 3.82 -22.93 -10.31
C SER A 133 3.07 -23.10 -8.98
N ALA A 134 3.70 -22.77 -7.85
CA ALA A 134 3.12 -22.99 -6.53
C ALA A 134 2.21 -21.85 -6.04
N PHE A 135 2.57 -20.59 -6.33
CA PHE A 135 1.85 -19.43 -5.77
C PHE A 135 0.35 -19.33 -6.12
N PRO A 136 -0.09 -19.62 -7.36
CA PRO A 136 -1.51 -19.61 -7.68
C PRO A 136 -2.35 -20.62 -6.88
N ALA A 137 -1.75 -21.65 -6.27
CA ALA A 137 -2.43 -22.64 -5.46
C ALA A 137 -2.38 -22.30 -3.95
N ILE A 138 -1.20 -21.93 -3.44
CA ILE A 138 -0.99 -21.63 -2.01
C ILE A 138 -1.83 -20.43 -1.53
N VAL A 139 -2.00 -19.40 -2.37
CA VAL A 139 -2.74 -18.19 -2.02
C VAL A 139 -4.23 -18.47 -1.75
N PHE A 140 -4.82 -19.39 -2.52
CA PHE A 140 -6.20 -19.82 -2.36
C PHE A 140 -6.33 -21.10 -1.52
N ASN A 141 -5.28 -21.49 -0.79
CA ASN A 141 -5.30 -22.65 0.09
C ASN A 141 -5.99 -22.31 1.41
N SER A 142 -7.16 -22.89 1.63
CA SER A 142 -7.96 -22.70 2.86
C SER A 142 -7.39 -23.41 4.10
N ASN A 143 -6.49 -24.37 3.92
CA ASN A 143 -5.81 -25.03 5.03
C ASN A 143 -4.60 -24.20 5.48
N LYS A 144 -4.80 -23.32 6.45
CA LYS A 144 -3.75 -22.41 6.98
C LYS A 144 -2.47 -23.13 7.42
N THR A 145 -2.57 -24.34 7.99
CA THR A 145 -1.38 -25.12 8.37
C THR A 145 -0.58 -25.57 7.17
N GLN A 146 -1.25 -26.09 6.14
CA GLN A 146 -0.61 -26.48 4.89
C GLN A 146 -0.04 -25.27 4.15
N GLN A 147 -0.80 -24.17 4.08
CA GLN A 147 -0.37 -22.91 3.50
C GLN A 147 0.93 -22.41 4.15
N MET A 148 1.02 -22.41 5.48
CA MET A 148 2.24 -22.04 6.20
C MET A 148 3.41 -22.98 5.87
N GLN A 149 3.19 -24.30 5.81
CA GLN A 149 4.25 -25.26 5.48
C GLN A 149 4.79 -25.06 4.06
N GLU A 150 3.89 -24.88 3.09
CA GLU A 150 4.25 -24.59 1.69
C GLU A 150 4.98 -23.24 1.59
N PHE A 151 4.51 -22.22 2.30
CA PHE A 151 5.14 -20.88 2.34
C PHE A 151 6.58 -20.97 2.83
N VAL A 152 6.83 -21.63 3.96
CA VAL A 152 8.18 -21.79 4.53
C VAL A 152 9.13 -22.50 3.56
N GLN A 153 8.63 -23.44 2.75
CA GLN A 153 9.44 -24.13 1.75
C GLN A 153 9.79 -23.20 0.58
N LEU A 154 8.80 -22.50 0.03
CA LEU A 154 9.01 -21.55 -1.07
C LEU A 154 9.92 -20.40 -0.64
N TYR A 155 9.83 -19.97 0.62
CA TYR A 155 10.68 -18.92 1.18
C TYR A 155 12.17 -19.21 1.01
N LYS A 156 12.56 -20.46 1.27
CA LYS A 156 13.96 -20.90 1.13
C LYS A 156 14.40 -20.90 -0.33
N VAL A 157 13.53 -21.35 -1.24
CA VAL A 157 13.79 -21.31 -2.68
C VAL A 157 14.04 -19.88 -3.16
N PHE A 158 13.23 -18.93 -2.67
CA PHE A 158 13.39 -17.51 -2.98
C PHE A 158 14.66 -16.93 -2.33
N TYR A 159 14.90 -17.21 -1.05
CA TYR A 159 16.08 -16.77 -0.31
C TYR A 159 17.40 -17.18 -1.01
N ASP A 160 17.47 -18.41 -1.50
CA ASP A 160 18.65 -18.95 -2.21
C ASP A 160 18.85 -18.36 -3.62
N GLN A 161 17.97 -17.48 -4.11
CA GLN A 161 18.19 -16.75 -5.36
C GLN A 161 19.20 -15.61 -5.20
N TYR A 162 19.42 -15.11 -3.97
CA TYR A 162 20.25 -13.92 -3.67
C TYR A 162 19.88 -12.71 -4.53
N SER A 163 18.62 -12.56 -4.93
CA SER A 163 18.19 -11.53 -5.89
C SER A 163 17.99 -10.13 -5.30
N TYR A 164 18.08 -9.99 -3.97
CA TYR A 164 17.77 -8.75 -3.26
C TYR A 164 18.79 -8.48 -2.15
N ILE A 165 19.12 -7.23 -1.90
CA ILE A 165 19.79 -6.75 -0.68
C ILE A 165 18.72 -6.07 0.17
N TRP A 166 18.39 -6.63 1.32
CA TRP A 166 17.35 -6.09 2.21
C TRP A 166 17.86 -4.90 3.01
N LEU A 167 17.23 -3.74 2.85
CA LEU A 167 17.54 -2.52 3.60
C LEU A 167 16.78 -2.50 4.93
N PRO A 168 17.29 -1.82 5.98
CA PRO A 168 16.56 -1.65 7.23
C PRO A 168 15.18 -1.04 6.99
N ASN A 169 14.15 -1.58 7.64
CA ASN A 169 12.79 -1.05 7.58
C ASN A 169 12.63 0.02 8.66
N PRO A 170 12.43 1.30 8.32
CA PRO A 170 12.30 2.38 9.29
C PRO A 170 11.13 2.16 10.26
N ASP A 171 11.31 2.53 11.52
CA ASP A 171 10.21 2.58 12.48
C ASP A 171 9.23 3.70 12.11
N THR A 172 7.93 3.45 12.29
CA THR A 172 6.88 4.47 12.24
C THR A 172 6.73 5.09 13.62
N TYR A 173 6.94 6.41 13.69
CA TYR A 173 6.82 7.16 14.93
C TYR A 173 6.28 8.56 14.67
N PHE A 174 5.69 9.15 15.70
CA PHE A 174 5.09 10.47 15.64
C PHE A 174 5.53 11.33 16.82
N PHE A 175 5.72 12.61 16.54
CA PHE A 175 5.65 13.64 17.56
C PHE A 175 4.20 14.04 17.74
N VAL A 176 3.68 13.92 18.95
CA VAL A 176 2.29 14.20 19.30
C VAL A 176 2.30 15.17 20.47
N GLN A 177 1.47 16.22 20.42
CA GLN A 177 1.41 17.16 21.54
C GLN A 177 1.01 16.44 22.83
N PRO A 178 1.64 16.73 23.97
CA PRO A 178 1.53 15.92 25.19
C PRO A 178 0.17 16.00 25.87
N TYR A 179 -0.67 16.94 25.44
CA TYR A 179 -2.06 17.07 25.87
C TYR A 179 -3.03 16.28 24.99
N ILE A 180 -2.56 15.58 23.95
CA ILE A 180 -3.32 14.59 23.20
C ILE A 180 -3.09 13.22 23.82
N THR A 181 -4.18 12.56 24.20
CA THR A 181 -4.15 11.24 24.83
C THR A 181 -4.84 10.21 23.94
N ASN A 182 -4.58 8.93 24.23
CA ASN A 182 -5.11 7.79 23.46
C ASN A 182 -4.71 7.80 21.98
N PHE A 183 -3.52 8.33 21.67
CA PHE A 183 -2.94 8.23 20.34
C PHE A 183 -2.56 6.78 20.03
N THR A 184 -3.37 6.11 19.22
CA THR A 184 -3.16 4.73 18.76
C THR A 184 -3.13 4.70 17.25
N TYR A 185 -2.11 4.05 16.67
CA TYR A 185 -1.88 3.99 15.24
C TYR A 185 -2.27 2.62 14.67
N ASN A 186 -3.12 2.60 13.65
CA ASN A 186 -3.34 1.41 12.83
C ASN A 186 -2.35 1.42 11.64
N ALA A 187 -1.38 0.50 11.65
CA ALA A 187 -0.29 0.47 10.67
C ALA A 187 -0.66 -0.06 9.27
N TYR A 188 -1.87 -0.61 9.10
CA TYR A 188 -2.35 -1.10 7.81
C TYR A 188 -3.17 -0.03 7.08
N GLU A 189 -3.94 0.76 7.83
CA GLU A 189 -4.78 1.84 7.29
C GLU A 189 -4.15 3.24 7.47
N ASN A 190 -2.96 3.32 8.08
CA ASN A 190 -2.28 4.55 8.48
C ASN A 190 -3.15 5.52 9.33
N HIS A 191 -4.08 5.00 10.15
CA HIS A 191 -5.18 5.78 10.76
C HIS A 191 -5.15 5.90 12.29
N TYR A 192 -5.66 7.03 12.82
CA TYR A 192 -5.71 7.32 14.26
C TYR A 192 -6.77 8.36 14.74
N TYR A 193 -7.55 8.99 13.85
CA TYR A 193 -8.26 10.25 14.17
C TYR A 193 -9.38 10.19 15.21
N ASN A 194 -10.21 9.15 15.22
CA ASN A 194 -11.33 9.05 16.17
C ASN A 194 -10.93 8.43 17.51
N MET A 195 -9.72 7.91 17.63
CA MET A 195 -9.22 7.27 18.85
C MET A 195 -8.55 8.26 19.81
N MET A 196 -8.12 9.43 19.31
CA MET A 196 -7.47 10.49 20.09
C MET A 196 -8.44 11.34 20.91
N ASN A 197 -7.95 11.96 21.98
CA ASN A 197 -8.69 12.88 22.83
C ASN A 197 -7.80 14.07 23.28
N TYR A 198 -8.41 15.22 23.55
CA TYR A 198 -7.73 16.33 24.25
C TYR A 198 -7.85 16.20 25.76
N ASN A 199 -6.76 16.50 26.47
CA ASN A 199 -6.70 16.61 27.91
C ASN A 199 -6.33 18.04 28.31
N SER A 200 -7.34 18.83 28.69
CA SER A 200 -7.17 20.24 29.09
C SER A 200 -6.29 20.41 30.33
N THR A 201 -6.29 19.44 31.25
CA THR A 201 -5.44 19.48 32.43
C THR A 201 -3.97 19.34 32.04
N LEU A 202 -3.64 18.39 31.16
CA LEU A 202 -2.27 18.24 30.65
C LEU A 202 -1.84 19.47 29.85
N ALA A 203 -2.73 20.03 29.02
CA ALA A 203 -2.44 21.28 28.32
C ALA A 203 -2.06 22.40 29.30
N HIS A 204 -2.84 22.57 30.37
CA HIS A 204 -2.54 23.53 31.43
C HIS A 204 -1.22 23.23 32.15
N ASP A 205 -0.98 21.98 32.55
CA ASP A 205 0.22 21.56 33.29
C ASP A 205 1.51 21.78 32.51
N TYR A 206 1.46 21.64 31.18
CA TYR A 206 2.59 21.92 30.28
C TYR A 206 2.62 23.37 29.76
N GLY A 207 1.68 24.24 30.16
CA GLY A 207 1.62 25.63 29.72
C GLY A 207 1.28 25.79 28.23
N MET A 208 0.55 24.82 27.66
CA MET A 208 0.14 24.77 26.26
C MET A 208 -1.32 25.20 26.09
N THR A 209 -1.64 25.78 24.93
CA THR A 209 -3.01 26.20 24.61
C THR A 209 -3.67 25.16 23.72
N LEU A 210 -4.90 24.76 24.04
CA LEU A 210 -5.66 23.88 23.16
C LEU A 210 -6.02 24.63 21.86
N PRO A 211 -5.78 24.04 20.68
CA PRO A 211 -6.15 24.62 19.40
C PRO A 211 -7.68 24.77 19.28
N SER A 212 -8.15 25.93 18.86
CA SER A 212 -9.58 26.21 18.69
C SER A 212 -9.99 26.18 17.21
N ASN A 213 -11.18 25.66 16.93
CA ASN A 213 -11.80 25.71 15.60
C ASN A 213 -12.65 26.99 15.38
N GLY A 214 -12.57 27.99 16.26
CA GLY A 214 -13.31 29.26 16.15
C GLY A 214 -14.82 29.18 16.45
N SER A 215 -15.38 27.99 16.69
CA SER A 215 -16.81 27.76 16.96
C SER A 215 -17.08 27.17 18.35
N GLY A 216 -16.11 27.28 19.27
CA GLY A 216 -16.20 26.73 20.62
C GLY A 216 -15.78 25.25 20.73
N GLY A 217 -15.32 24.64 19.63
CA GLY A 217 -14.69 23.33 19.60
C GLY A 217 -13.17 23.40 19.44
N TYR A 218 -12.53 22.23 19.42
CA TYR A 218 -11.10 22.06 19.22
C TYR A 218 -10.78 21.60 17.80
N ALA A 219 -9.62 22.01 17.28
CA ALA A 219 -9.11 21.64 15.96
C ALA A 219 -7.77 20.91 16.08
N LEU A 220 -7.52 19.90 15.26
CA LEU A 220 -6.23 19.20 15.18
C LEU A 220 -5.59 19.51 13.83
N ASN A 221 -4.40 20.09 13.83
CA ASN A 221 -3.60 20.23 12.61
C ASN A 221 -2.55 19.12 12.57
N ASP A 222 -2.58 18.32 11.52
CA ASP A 222 -1.72 17.16 11.33
C ASP A 222 -0.77 17.40 10.16
N ALA A 223 0.54 17.41 10.45
CA ALA A 223 1.61 17.53 9.48
C ALA A 223 2.40 16.22 9.28
N ALA A 224 1.91 15.12 9.86
CA ALA A 224 2.49 13.79 9.73
C ALA A 224 1.71 12.88 8.78
N VAL A 225 0.60 13.36 8.21
CA VAL A 225 -0.24 12.58 7.30
C VAL A 225 0.59 12.08 6.13
N GLY A 226 0.73 10.74 6.04
CA GLY A 226 1.33 10.02 4.93
C GLY A 226 2.86 9.89 4.90
N ASP A 227 3.63 10.40 5.88
CA ASP A 227 5.12 10.42 5.91
C ASP A 227 5.81 10.91 4.60
N SER A 228 5.02 11.44 3.67
CA SER A 228 5.38 11.76 2.29
C SER A 228 4.74 13.09 1.93
N LEU A 229 5.50 13.97 1.28
CA LEU A 229 5.09 15.32 0.89
C LEU A 229 4.12 15.29 -0.32
N ALA A 230 3.23 14.30 -0.37
CA ALA A 230 2.36 14.03 -1.50
C ALA A 230 0.90 14.14 -1.03
N PRO A 231 0.12 15.05 -1.63
CA PRO A 231 -1.32 15.05 -1.50
C PRO A 231 -1.95 13.71 -1.92
N PRO A 232 -3.15 13.36 -1.42
CA PRO A 232 -3.93 12.27 -1.97
C PRO A 232 -4.21 12.54 -3.45
N ASP A 233 -4.53 11.50 -4.22
CA ASP A 233 -4.78 11.63 -5.67
C ASP A 233 -6.26 11.86 -5.99
N TYR A 234 -7.17 11.21 -5.26
CA TYR A 234 -8.61 11.31 -5.44
C TYR A 234 -9.39 11.28 -4.11
N LEU A 235 -10.62 11.79 -4.14
CA LEU A 235 -11.54 11.78 -2.99
C LEU A 235 -12.57 10.64 -3.06
N ASP A 236 -12.55 9.82 -4.12
CA ASP A 236 -13.39 8.63 -4.25
C ASP A 236 -12.60 7.35 -3.88
N PRO A 237 -12.97 6.63 -2.81
CA PRO A 237 -12.31 5.38 -2.40
C PRO A 237 -12.46 4.23 -3.42
N SER A 238 -13.31 4.32 -4.44
CA SER A 238 -13.36 3.36 -5.55
C SER A 238 -12.38 3.69 -6.69
N HIS A 239 -11.61 4.77 -6.57
CA HIS A 239 -10.57 5.17 -7.52
C HIS A 239 -9.21 5.41 -6.83
N GLY A 240 -9.19 6.15 -5.72
CA GLY A 240 -7.98 6.42 -4.93
C GLY A 240 -7.28 5.14 -4.49
N PHE A 241 -6.01 5.01 -4.85
CA PHE A 241 -5.23 3.78 -4.70
C PHE A 241 -3.83 4.02 -4.14
N PHE A 242 -3.55 5.24 -3.67
CA PHE A 242 -2.27 5.55 -3.05
C PHE A 242 -2.36 5.45 -1.52
N VAL A 243 -1.26 5.05 -0.90
CA VAL A 243 -1.18 4.87 0.56
C VAL A 243 -1.48 6.16 1.36
N GLN A 244 -1.31 7.32 0.72
CA GLN A 244 -1.63 8.65 1.27
C GLN A 244 -3.14 8.88 1.41
N ASP A 245 -3.98 8.17 0.65
CA ASP A 245 -5.43 8.33 0.70
C ASP A 245 -6.04 7.66 1.94
N GLY A 246 -5.39 6.59 2.41
CA GLY A 246 -5.87 5.72 3.50
C GLY A 246 -6.35 6.45 4.76
N PRO A 247 -5.55 7.34 5.39
CA PRO A 247 -5.97 8.04 6.60
C PRO A 247 -7.24 8.87 6.42
N MET A 248 -7.41 9.50 5.26
CA MET A 248 -8.61 10.28 4.93
C MET A 248 -9.80 9.34 4.72
N PHE A 249 -9.61 8.29 3.92
CA PHE A 249 -10.69 7.36 3.61
C PHE A 249 -11.19 6.63 4.84
N THR A 250 -10.32 6.12 5.70
CA THR A 250 -10.71 5.43 6.95
C THR A 250 -11.44 6.37 7.92
N ALA A 251 -11.13 7.66 7.90
CA ALA A 251 -11.83 8.64 8.74
C ALA A 251 -13.24 9.00 8.22
N ALA A 252 -13.41 9.03 6.90
CA ALA A 252 -14.65 9.47 6.24
C ALA A 252 -15.60 8.30 5.87
N PHE A 253 -15.06 7.14 5.55
CA PHE A 253 -15.78 5.99 5.03
C PHE A 253 -15.47 4.74 5.86
N GLN A 254 -16.52 4.08 6.34
CA GLN A 254 -16.41 2.80 7.03
C GLN A 254 -16.79 1.64 6.14
N GLN A 255 -16.11 0.53 6.38
CA GLN A 255 -16.29 -0.73 5.70
C GLN A 255 -17.22 -1.65 6.51
N LEU A 256 -17.49 -2.85 5.99
CA LEU A 256 -18.23 -3.88 6.72
C LEU A 256 -17.48 -4.31 7.99
N TYR A 257 -16.16 -4.45 7.87
CA TYR A 257 -15.22 -4.79 8.91
C TYR A 257 -14.02 -3.85 8.81
N GLU A 258 -13.29 -3.62 9.88
CA GLU A 258 -12.06 -2.80 9.87
C GLU A 258 -10.94 -3.55 10.58
N LEU A 259 -9.69 -3.22 10.28
CA LEU A 259 -8.55 -3.80 11.00
C LEU A 259 -8.51 -3.22 12.41
N ASN A 260 -8.27 -4.07 13.41
CA ASN A 260 -8.32 -3.60 14.80
C ASN A 260 -7.06 -2.83 15.25
N GLY A 261 -6.05 -2.70 14.38
CA GLY A 261 -4.77 -2.04 14.63
C GLY A 261 -3.78 -2.77 15.54
N THR A 262 -4.12 -3.94 16.09
CA THR A 262 -3.24 -4.66 17.04
C THR A 262 -2.30 -5.67 16.38
N ASN A 263 -2.71 -6.27 15.25
CA ASN A 263 -1.87 -7.06 14.34
C ASN A 263 -2.63 -7.30 13.01
N TYR A 264 -2.04 -8.07 12.11
CA TYR A 264 -2.51 -8.29 10.73
C TYR A 264 -3.74 -9.22 10.59
N GLU A 265 -4.06 -10.06 11.59
CA GLU A 265 -5.13 -11.07 11.46
C GLU A 265 -6.54 -10.62 11.87
N PRO A 266 -6.76 -9.94 13.01
CA PRO A 266 -8.10 -9.69 13.51
C PRO A 266 -8.76 -8.46 12.86
N VAL A 267 -9.89 -8.72 12.21
CA VAL A 267 -10.86 -7.68 11.84
C VAL A 267 -11.96 -7.55 12.88
N VAL A 268 -12.54 -6.36 12.99
CA VAL A 268 -13.64 -6.05 13.92
C VAL A 268 -14.90 -5.60 13.15
N PRO A 269 -16.10 -5.96 13.61
CA PRO A 269 -17.34 -5.60 12.91
C PRO A 269 -17.69 -4.12 13.07
N VAL A 270 -17.82 -3.41 11.95
CA VAL A 270 -18.16 -1.97 11.91
C VAL A 270 -19.55 -1.77 11.34
N ILE A 271 -19.75 -1.69 10.02
CA ILE A 271 -21.12 -1.68 9.46
C ILE A 271 -21.78 -3.05 9.65
N ALA A 272 -21.00 -4.14 9.65
CA ALA A 272 -21.49 -5.45 10.07
C ALA A 272 -21.85 -5.47 11.56
N GLN A 273 -22.91 -6.19 11.93
CA GLN A 273 -23.39 -6.28 13.30
C GLN A 273 -22.57 -7.26 14.15
N THR A 274 -22.10 -8.34 13.55
CA THR A 274 -21.39 -9.42 14.24
C THR A 274 -20.03 -9.67 13.60
N PRO A 275 -19.05 -10.19 14.37
CA PRO A 275 -17.81 -10.69 13.78
C PRO A 275 -18.14 -11.62 12.62
N ALA A 276 -17.38 -11.49 11.53
CA ALA A 276 -17.62 -12.30 10.35
C ALA A 276 -17.55 -13.78 10.74
N LYS A 277 -18.62 -14.52 10.44
CA LYS A 277 -18.59 -15.97 10.45
C LYS A 277 -18.47 -16.41 9.00
N ASP A 278 -17.39 -17.12 8.69
CA ASP A 278 -17.37 -17.95 7.49
C ASP A 278 -18.61 -18.86 7.55
N ALA A 279 -19.57 -18.61 6.66
CA ALA A 279 -20.87 -19.25 6.73
C ALA A 279 -20.80 -20.70 6.24
N THR A 280 -19.66 -21.11 5.69
CA THR A 280 -19.43 -22.46 5.18
C THR A 280 -19.08 -23.43 6.28
N ASN A 281 -19.71 -23.32 7.47
CA ASN A 281 -19.55 -24.14 8.68
C ASN A 281 -19.55 -25.65 8.35
N THR A 282 -18.43 -26.13 7.83
CA THR A 282 -18.24 -27.43 7.24
C THR A 282 -16.80 -27.82 7.53
N SER A 283 -16.60 -29.08 7.91
CA SER A 283 -15.30 -29.70 8.01
C SER A 283 -14.63 -29.93 6.64
N ASN A 284 -15.23 -29.42 5.55
CA ASN A 284 -14.71 -29.55 4.20
C ASN A 284 -13.84 -28.33 3.86
N PRO A 285 -12.51 -28.49 3.84
CA PRO A 285 -11.59 -27.38 3.55
C PRO A 285 -11.85 -26.77 2.16
N ASN A 286 -12.44 -27.49 1.20
CA ASN A 286 -12.69 -26.96 -0.13
C ASN A 286 -13.84 -25.93 -0.23
N VAL A 287 -14.61 -25.74 0.85
CA VAL A 287 -15.75 -24.81 0.90
C VAL A 287 -15.50 -23.66 1.87
N ALA A 288 -14.62 -23.82 2.86
CA ALA A 288 -14.15 -22.75 3.76
C ALA A 288 -13.71 -21.50 2.99
N TYR A 289 -13.97 -20.31 3.55
CA TYR A 289 -13.56 -19.01 3.02
C TYR A 289 -14.07 -18.70 1.61
N ARG A 290 -15.25 -19.21 1.24
CA ARG A 290 -15.91 -18.93 -0.05
C ARG A 290 -17.21 -18.16 0.07
N ILE A 291 -17.95 -18.29 1.17
CA ILE A 291 -19.29 -17.70 1.32
C ILE A 291 -19.39 -16.99 2.66
N TYR A 292 -19.64 -15.68 2.61
CA TYR A 292 -19.77 -14.82 3.76
C TYR A 292 -21.20 -14.31 3.85
N ASN A 293 -21.93 -14.76 4.88
CA ASN A 293 -23.25 -14.23 5.20
C ASN A 293 -23.09 -13.13 6.25
N ILE A 294 -23.44 -11.91 5.87
CA ILE A 294 -23.19 -10.73 6.68
C ILE A 294 -24.53 -10.09 7.01
N THR A 295 -24.76 -9.89 8.32
CA THR A 295 -25.88 -9.10 8.83
C THR A 295 -25.36 -7.72 9.21
N LEU A 296 -25.92 -6.68 8.62
CA LEU A 296 -25.59 -5.28 8.84
C LEU A 296 -26.26 -4.74 10.11
N ARG A 297 -25.64 -3.73 10.72
CA ARG A 297 -26.27 -2.95 11.79
C ARG A 297 -27.45 -2.16 11.22
N SER A 298 -28.50 -2.03 12.02
CA SER A 298 -29.55 -1.05 11.77
C SER A 298 -29.08 0.34 12.20
N GLY A 299 -29.65 1.38 11.60
CA GLY A 299 -29.38 2.77 11.99
C GLY A 299 -27.99 3.27 11.59
N VAL A 300 -27.37 2.69 10.57
CA VAL A 300 -26.18 3.24 9.90
C VAL A 300 -26.66 4.18 8.79
N TYR A 301 -26.07 5.38 8.71
CA TYR A 301 -26.47 6.43 7.77
C TYR A 301 -25.24 7.03 7.09
N PHE A 302 -25.43 7.56 5.89
CA PHE A 302 -24.46 8.44 5.26
C PHE A 302 -24.60 9.87 5.84
N ASP A 303 -23.51 10.50 6.28
CA ASP A 303 -23.52 11.88 6.77
C ASP A 303 -23.21 12.86 5.61
N ALA A 304 -24.07 13.87 5.43
CA ALA A 304 -24.01 14.77 4.27
C ALA A 304 -24.14 16.29 4.58
N PRO A 305 -23.44 16.89 5.57
CA PRO A 305 -23.64 18.32 5.86
C PRO A 305 -23.08 19.27 4.79
N SER A 306 -22.07 18.88 4.02
CA SER A 306 -21.29 19.78 3.14
C SER A 306 -21.74 19.84 1.67
N PHE A 307 -22.62 18.97 1.20
CA PHE A 307 -22.98 18.88 -0.23
C PHE A 307 -24.28 19.60 -0.63
N GLY A 308 -24.58 20.74 -0.01
CA GLY A 308 -25.69 21.60 -0.43
C GLY A 308 -27.08 20.98 -0.21
N VAL A 309 -27.74 21.36 0.88
CA VAL A 309 -29.20 21.20 1.08
C VAL A 309 -29.74 19.77 0.84
N TYR A 310 -29.18 18.79 1.56
CA TYR A 310 -29.96 17.65 2.08
C TYR A 310 -30.20 17.78 3.60
N GLY A 311 -30.19 19.02 4.10
CA GLY A 311 -30.32 19.40 5.51
C GLY A 311 -31.67 19.99 5.89
N SER A 312 -32.78 19.36 5.49
CA SER A 312 -34.02 19.50 6.25
C SER A 312 -34.36 18.14 6.81
N ALA A 313 -34.81 18.08 8.06
CA ALA A 313 -35.24 16.87 8.78
C ALA A 313 -36.41 16.10 8.10
N THR A 314 -36.69 16.39 6.83
CA THR A 314 -37.72 15.81 5.98
C THR A 314 -37.18 15.18 4.68
N ASN A 315 -35.89 15.36 4.35
CA ASN A 315 -35.23 14.64 3.24
C ASN A 315 -34.20 13.66 3.81
N TYR A 316 -34.72 12.48 4.15
CA TYR A 316 -34.10 11.24 4.62
C TYR A 316 -32.57 11.18 4.56
N SER A 317 -31.93 10.99 5.71
CA SER A 317 -30.64 10.32 5.78
C SER A 317 -30.75 8.99 5.01
N THR A 318 -29.93 8.80 3.99
CA THR A 318 -29.88 7.54 3.25
C THR A 318 -29.35 6.47 4.21
N VAL A 319 -30.13 5.40 4.39
CA VAL A 319 -29.81 4.31 5.32
C VAL A 319 -28.91 3.31 4.61
N VAL A 320 -27.81 2.93 5.24
CA VAL A 320 -26.97 1.83 4.78
C VAL A 320 -27.70 0.51 5.00
N ASN A 321 -27.78 -0.32 3.94
CA ASN A 321 -28.41 -1.63 4.00
C ASN A 321 -27.79 -2.58 2.96
N ALA A 322 -28.28 -3.82 2.84
CA ALA A 322 -27.66 -4.82 1.95
C ALA A 322 -27.65 -4.41 0.47
N THR A 323 -28.61 -3.58 0.04
CA THR A 323 -28.66 -3.07 -1.35
C THR A 323 -27.55 -2.06 -1.61
N THR A 324 -27.18 -1.23 -0.63
CA THR A 324 -26.08 -0.27 -0.77
C THR A 324 -24.73 -0.99 -0.77
N VAL A 325 -24.59 -2.09 -0.01
CA VAL A 325 -23.41 -2.96 -0.07
C VAL A 325 -23.28 -3.63 -1.43
N TRP A 326 -24.38 -4.19 -1.95
CA TRP A 326 -24.41 -4.79 -3.29
C TRP A 326 -24.02 -3.76 -4.36
N PHE A 327 -24.63 -2.57 -4.30
CA PHE A 327 -24.33 -1.45 -5.20
C PHE A 327 -22.85 -1.09 -5.18
N SER A 328 -22.28 -0.88 -3.98
CA SER A 328 -20.92 -0.36 -3.83
C SER A 328 -19.88 -1.30 -4.44
N LEU A 329 -19.97 -2.59 -4.14
CA LEU A 329 -19.02 -3.56 -4.70
C LEU A 329 -19.21 -3.79 -6.19
N TYR A 330 -20.44 -3.75 -6.72
CA TYR A 330 -20.67 -3.84 -8.16
C TYR A 330 -20.20 -2.58 -8.90
N ARG A 331 -20.35 -1.40 -8.27
CA ARG A 331 -19.81 -0.12 -8.75
C ARG A 331 -18.29 -0.18 -8.85
N THR A 332 -17.60 -0.51 -7.76
CA THR A 332 -16.13 -0.63 -7.75
C THR A 332 -15.66 -1.58 -8.86
N LEU A 333 -16.31 -2.74 -8.98
CA LEU A 333 -15.97 -3.74 -9.99
C LEU A 333 -16.16 -3.24 -11.43
N VAL A 334 -17.28 -2.59 -11.76
CA VAL A 334 -17.53 -2.16 -13.15
C VAL A 334 -16.73 -0.92 -13.55
N MET A 335 -16.38 -0.06 -12.59
CA MET A 335 -15.46 1.07 -12.80
C MET A 335 -14.08 0.58 -13.22
N ALA A 336 -13.66 -0.61 -12.79
CA ALA A 336 -12.42 -1.27 -13.23
C ALA A 336 -11.14 -0.43 -13.03
N GLN A 337 -11.12 0.40 -11.99
CA GLN A 337 -9.93 1.14 -11.56
C GLN A 337 -8.99 0.21 -10.76
N GLY A 338 -7.77 0.67 -10.44
CA GLY A 338 -6.72 -0.13 -9.76
C GLY A 338 -7.27 -0.88 -8.55
N VAL A 339 -7.94 -0.15 -7.65
CA VAL A 339 -8.70 -0.68 -6.50
C VAL A 339 -9.51 -1.95 -6.82
N SER A 340 -10.25 -1.99 -7.92
CA SER A 340 -11.04 -3.17 -8.28
C SER A 340 -10.17 -4.29 -8.81
N VAL A 341 -9.30 -3.96 -9.78
CA VAL A 341 -8.57 -4.93 -10.58
C VAL A 341 -7.54 -5.66 -9.73
N ASP A 342 -6.82 -4.93 -8.88
CA ASP A 342 -5.74 -5.47 -8.07
C ASP A 342 -6.27 -6.27 -6.88
N ASN A 343 -7.39 -5.84 -6.29
CA ASN A 343 -7.85 -6.40 -5.01
C ASN A 343 -8.87 -7.53 -5.19
N TYR A 344 -9.70 -7.53 -6.25
CA TYR A 344 -10.80 -8.50 -6.37
C TYR A 344 -10.64 -9.58 -7.45
N ALA A 345 -9.53 -9.56 -8.19
CA ALA A 345 -9.25 -10.51 -9.26
C ALA A 345 -9.18 -11.96 -8.77
N GLY A 346 -9.95 -12.84 -9.41
CA GLY A 346 -10.02 -14.26 -9.05
C GLY A 346 -10.87 -14.56 -7.82
N MET A 347 -11.48 -13.53 -7.22
CA MET A 347 -12.40 -13.63 -6.09
C MET A 347 -13.82 -13.20 -6.49
N LEU A 348 -14.04 -11.92 -6.77
CA LEU A 348 -15.35 -11.37 -7.15
C LEU A 348 -15.55 -11.32 -8.67
N PHE A 349 -14.48 -11.38 -9.45
CA PHE A 349 -14.54 -11.57 -10.90
C PHE A 349 -13.46 -12.53 -11.40
N ASN A 350 -13.63 -13.03 -12.62
CA ASN A 350 -12.70 -14.01 -13.20
C ASN A 350 -11.49 -13.31 -13.82
N ALA A 351 -10.31 -13.47 -13.20
CA ALA A 351 -9.06 -12.86 -13.66
C ALA A 351 -8.68 -13.26 -15.11
N SER A 352 -8.91 -14.52 -15.51
CA SER A 352 -8.62 -14.97 -16.88
C SER A 352 -9.57 -14.38 -17.91
N ALA A 353 -10.83 -14.16 -17.54
CA ALA A 353 -11.79 -13.48 -18.40
C ALA A 353 -11.45 -12.00 -18.54
N TYR A 354 -11.07 -11.34 -17.45
CA TYR A 354 -10.59 -9.97 -17.46
C TYR A 354 -9.34 -9.81 -18.34
N ALA A 355 -8.34 -10.68 -18.23
CA ALA A 355 -7.15 -10.63 -19.08
C ALA A 355 -7.48 -10.70 -20.59
N ALA A 356 -8.58 -11.35 -20.98
CA ALA A 356 -9.03 -11.42 -22.37
C ALA A 356 -9.96 -10.27 -22.79
N THR A 357 -10.56 -9.56 -21.82
CA THR A 357 -11.61 -8.56 -22.06
C THR A 357 -11.35 -7.22 -21.38
N ALA A 358 -10.14 -6.99 -20.89
CA ALA A 358 -9.73 -5.74 -20.27
C ALA A 358 -10.03 -4.55 -21.21
N PRO A 359 -10.48 -3.40 -20.67
CA PRO A 359 -10.51 -3.03 -19.25
C PRO A 359 -11.81 -3.41 -18.50
N TYR A 360 -12.63 -4.34 -19.00
CA TYR A 360 -13.95 -4.61 -18.38
C TYR A 360 -13.90 -5.70 -17.29
N SER A 361 -13.94 -5.32 -16.01
CA SER A 361 -14.16 -6.26 -14.89
C SER A 361 -15.63 -6.41 -14.56
N LEU A 362 -16.17 -7.62 -14.75
CA LEU A 362 -17.56 -7.94 -14.42
C LEU A 362 -17.66 -8.91 -13.25
N PRO A 363 -18.51 -8.63 -12.23
CA PRO A 363 -18.76 -9.56 -11.14
C PRO A 363 -19.17 -10.93 -11.69
N TRP A 364 -18.62 -12.01 -11.12
CA TRP A 364 -18.94 -13.34 -11.63
C TRP A 364 -20.43 -13.64 -11.45
N GLY A 365 -21.01 -14.35 -12.42
CA GLY A 365 -22.44 -14.69 -12.41
C GLY A 365 -23.39 -13.55 -12.79
N TRP A 366 -22.92 -12.28 -12.86
CA TRP A 366 -23.75 -11.13 -13.24
C TRP A 366 -24.47 -11.34 -14.58
N MET A 367 -23.73 -11.64 -15.65
CA MET A 367 -24.30 -11.87 -16.99
C MET A 367 -25.31 -13.03 -17.02
N HIS A 368 -25.12 -14.02 -16.15
CA HIS A 368 -26.05 -15.15 -15.99
C HIS A 368 -27.32 -14.73 -15.25
N ALA A 369 -27.19 -13.97 -14.16
CA ALA A 369 -28.31 -13.39 -13.42
C ALA A 369 -29.17 -12.51 -14.34
N MET A 370 -28.53 -11.63 -15.13
CA MET A 370 -29.19 -10.80 -16.14
C MET A 370 -30.04 -11.61 -17.11
N ARG A 371 -29.47 -12.68 -17.69
CA ARG A 371 -30.20 -13.55 -18.62
C ARG A 371 -31.39 -14.24 -17.94
N ALA A 372 -31.17 -14.75 -16.73
CA ALA A 372 -32.22 -15.44 -15.98
C ALA A 372 -33.40 -14.51 -15.69
N VAL A 373 -33.13 -13.25 -15.35
CA VAL A 373 -34.15 -12.23 -15.12
C VAL A 373 -34.81 -11.76 -16.42
N ALA A 374 -34.04 -11.53 -17.49
CA ALA A 374 -34.57 -11.12 -18.79
C ALA A 374 -35.52 -12.17 -19.40
N ASN A 375 -35.22 -13.46 -19.23
CA ASN A 375 -36.04 -14.57 -19.71
C ASN A 375 -37.25 -14.87 -18.81
N ASN A 376 -37.38 -14.22 -17.66
CA ASN A 376 -38.51 -14.43 -16.78
C ASN A 376 -39.74 -13.68 -17.30
N THR A 377 -40.63 -14.41 -17.98
CA THR A 377 -41.85 -13.86 -18.62
C THR A 377 -42.87 -13.27 -17.64
N SER A 378 -42.71 -13.50 -16.32
CA SER A 378 -43.54 -12.88 -15.29
C SER A 378 -43.07 -11.48 -14.88
N LEU A 379 -41.85 -11.11 -15.26
CA LEU A 379 -41.33 -9.76 -15.13
C LEU A 379 -41.50 -9.08 -16.49
N ASN A 380 -42.23 -7.96 -16.55
CA ASN A 380 -42.26 -7.11 -17.74
C ASN A 380 -40.93 -6.35 -17.79
N SER A 381 -39.84 -7.09 -18.03
CA SER A 381 -38.49 -6.63 -17.73
C SER A 381 -38.03 -5.50 -18.66
N GLY A 382 -38.71 -5.27 -19.79
CA GLY A 382 -38.32 -4.29 -20.82
C GLY A 382 -36.98 -4.60 -21.49
N ILE A 383 -36.27 -5.63 -21.02
CA ILE A 383 -34.92 -6.01 -21.43
C ILE A 383 -35.05 -7.08 -22.51
N SER A 384 -35.04 -6.63 -23.76
CA SER A 384 -34.67 -7.48 -24.89
C SER A 384 -33.16 -7.62 -24.86
N PHE A 385 -32.64 -8.67 -24.20
CA PHE A 385 -31.20 -8.94 -24.24
C PHE A 385 -30.88 -9.72 -25.54
N PRO A 386 -30.19 -9.12 -26.52
CA PRO A 386 -29.81 -9.83 -27.73
C PRO A 386 -28.66 -10.77 -27.37
N TYR A 387 -28.89 -12.07 -27.34
CA TYR A 387 -27.80 -13.04 -27.31
C TYR A 387 -27.75 -13.88 -28.58
N PRO A 388 -26.56 -14.09 -29.18
CA PRO A 388 -26.30 -15.30 -29.96
C PRO A 388 -26.29 -16.53 -29.04
N ASN A 389 -26.63 -17.70 -29.59
CA ASN A 389 -26.80 -18.97 -28.86
C ASN A 389 -25.51 -19.54 -28.21
N VAL A 390 -24.36 -18.86 -28.36
CA VAL A 390 -23.06 -19.29 -27.82
C VAL A 390 -22.57 -18.26 -26.80
N TYR A 391 -22.52 -18.67 -25.54
CA TYR A 391 -22.18 -17.83 -24.40
C TYR A 391 -20.72 -18.02 -24.00
N SER A 392 -19.95 -16.92 -24.01
CA SER A 392 -18.61 -16.89 -23.45
C SER A 392 -18.34 -15.54 -22.83
N ASN A 393 -17.83 -15.55 -21.59
CA ASN A 393 -17.27 -14.38 -20.90
C ASN A 393 -15.92 -13.94 -21.47
N LEU A 394 -15.40 -14.64 -22.50
CA LEU A 394 -14.21 -14.25 -23.26
C LEU A 394 -14.55 -13.45 -24.53
N ASN A 395 -15.83 -13.23 -24.83
CA ASN A 395 -16.24 -12.41 -25.96
C ASN A 395 -16.31 -10.93 -25.55
N VAL A 396 -15.39 -10.12 -26.08
CA VAL A 396 -15.27 -8.69 -25.75
C VAL A 396 -16.58 -7.92 -25.98
N SER A 397 -17.26 -8.11 -27.12
CA SER A 397 -18.51 -7.38 -27.41
C SER A 397 -19.63 -7.68 -26.40
N ASN A 398 -19.75 -8.93 -25.96
CA ASN A 398 -20.71 -9.30 -24.92
C ASN A 398 -20.35 -8.69 -23.56
N THR A 399 -19.05 -8.65 -23.23
CA THR A 399 -18.56 -8.09 -21.97
C THR A 399 -18.77 -6.57 -21.93
N VAL A 400 -18.43 -5.86 -23.01
CA VAL A 400 -18.65 -4.40 -23.15
C VAL A 400 -20.12 -4.07 -22.89
N TYR A 401 -21.04 -4.71 -23.63
CA TYR A 401 -22.47 -4.45 -23.47
C TYR A 401 -22.97 -4.75 -22.04
N ALA A 402 -22.50 -5.84 -21.43
CA ALA A 402 -22.89 -6.19 -20.07
C ALA A 402 -22.33 -5.21 -19.02
N ALA A 403 -21.14 -4.67 -19.24
CA ALA A 403 -20.54 -3.64 -18.39
C ALA A 403 -21.28 -2.31 -18.53
N ASP A 404 -21.53 -1.85 -19.76
CA ASP A 404 -22.30 -0.62 -20.03
C ASP A 404 -23.71 -0.71 -19.46
N TYR A 405 -24.36 -1.87 -19.58
CA TYR A 405 -25.66 -2.10 -18.98
C TYR A 405 -25.60 -2.06 -17.45
N LEU A 406 -24.60 -2.71 -16.84
CA LEU A 406 -24.43 -2.69 -15.39
C LEU A 406 -24.20 -1.26 -14.89
N ALA A 407 -23.29 -0.53 -15.52
CA ALA A 407 -23.01 0.87 -15.21
C ALA A 407 -24.27 1.75 -15.36
N ASN A 408 -25.06 1.55 -16.43
CA ASN A 408 -26.33 2.25 -16.61
C ASN A 408 -27.36 1.90 -15.53
N MET A 409 -27.48 0.63 -15.16
CA MET A 409 -28.37 0.19 -14.09
C MET A 409 -27.96 0.78 -12.74
N LEU A 410 -26.66 0.82 -12.46
CA LEU A 410 -26.11 1.42 -11.26
C LEU A 410 -26.30 2.94 -11.26
N SER A 411 -26.26 3.62 -12.42
CA SER A 411 -26.56 5.07 -12.52
C SER A 411 -28.05 5.43 -12.37
N HIS A 412 -28.91 4.42 -12.18
CA HIS A 412 -30.35 4.56 -11.99
C HIS A 412 -30.81 3.51 -10.97
N PHE A 413 -30.11 3.43 -9.83
CA PHE A 413 -30.26 2.33 -8.88
C PHE A 413 -31.53 2.50 -8.03
N ASP A 414 -32.55 1.72 -8.37
CA ASP A 414 -33.88 1.74 -7.78
C ASP A 414 -34.44 0.31 -7.65
N PRO A 415 -33.83 -0.58 -6.85
CA PRO A 415 -34.35 -1.92 -6.66
C PRO A 415 -35.69 -1.95 -5.91
N TRP A 416 -36.10 -0.85 -5.29
CA TRP A 416 -37.32 -0.75 -4.50
C TRP A 416 -38.56 -0.49 -5.38
N SER A 417 -38.44 0.24 -6.49
CA SER A 417 -39.52 0.38 -7.48
C SER A 417 -39.32 -0.48 -8.72
N ASN A 418 -38.09 -0.79 -9.10
CA ASN A 418 -37.78 -1.56 -10.30
C ASN A 418 -37.74 -3.07 -10.01
N ALA A 419 -38.78 -3.78 -10.48
CA ALA A 419 -38.91 -5.23 -10.27
C ALA A 419 -37.78 -6.04 -10.93
N THR A 420 -37.18 -5.55 -12.01
CA THR A 420 -36.02 -6.20 -12.64
C THR A 420 -34.80 -6.06 -11.75
N GLN A 421 -34.50 -4.85 -11.26
CA GLN A 421 -33.36 -4.65 -10.37
C GLN A 421 -33.52 -5.43 -9.06
N ALA A 422 -34.73 -5.44 -8.48
CA ALA A 422 -35.08 -6.28 -7.33
C ALA A 422 -34.75 -7.76 -7.58
N ALA A 423 -35.15 -8.29 -8.74
CA ALA A 423 -34.88 -9.67 -9.11
C ALA A 423 -33.38 -9.93 -9.29
N LEU A 424 -32.65 -9.00 -9.92
CA LEU A 424 -31.21 -9.08 -10.13
C LEU A 424 -30.44 -9.13 -8.81
N ILE A 425 -30.66 -8.19 -7.90
CA ILE A 425 -29.91 -8.15 -6.63
C ILE A 425 -30.23 -9.33 -5.73
N SER A 426 -31.40 -9.96 -5.88
CA SER A 426 -31.82 -11.13 -5.09
C SER A 426 -31.33 -12.48 -5.66
N TYR A 427 -30.75 -12.48 -6.86
CA TYR A 427 -30.39 -13.71 -7.58
C TYR A 427 -29.18 -14.39 -6.91
N PRO A 428 -29.28 -15.66 -6.46
CA PRO A 428 -28.26 -16.24 -5.59
C PRO A 428 -26.97 -16.69 -6.31
N ASN A 429 -26.98 -16.90 -7.62
CA ASN A 429 -25.82 -17.43 -8.36
C ASN A 429 -25.00 -16.32 -9.02
N GLN A 430 -24.44 -15.44 -8.19
CA GLN A 430 -23.57 -14.32 -8.57
C GLN A 430 -22.67 -13.92 -7.39
N ALA A 431 -21.68 -13.06 -7.64
CA ALA A 431 -20.68 -12.66 -6.65
C ALA A 431 -21.26 -12.11 -5.33
N LEU A 432 -22.32 -11.29 -5.41
CA LEU A 432 -23.06 -10.81 -4.25
C LEU A 432 -24.56 -10.83 -4.50
N TYR A 433 -25.33 -11.15 -3.47
CA TYR A 433 -26.80 -11.05 -3.53
C TYR A 433 -27.41 -10.71 -2.18
N VAL A 434 -28.65 -10.23 -2.23
CA VAL A 434 -29.46 -9.82 -1.08
C VAL A 434 -30.51 -10.91 -0.80
N PRO A 435 -30.25 -11.87 0.11
CA PRO A 435 -31.20 -12.93 0.44
C PRO A 435 -32.53 -12.38 0.94
N ASN A 436 -33.63 -12.99 0.48
CA ASN A 436 -35.00 -12.64 0.87
C ASN A 436 -35.34 -11.16 0.65
N TYR A 437 -34.75 -10.50 -0.36
CA TYR A 437 -35.10 -9.13 -0.71
C TYR A 437 -36.60 -9.01 -0.99
N ASN A 438 -37.28 -8.07 -0.31
CA ASN A 438 -38.70 -7.83 -0.46
C ASN A 438 -38.97 -6.35 -0.79
N LYS A 439 -39.32 -6.08 -2.05
CA LYS A 439 -39.63 -4.74 -2.56
C LYS A 439 -40.87 -4.07 -1.92
N THR A 440 -41.78 -4.82 -1.30
CA THR A 440 -43.00 -4.24 -0.70
C THR A 440 -42.74 -3.48 0.60
N VAL A 441 -41.53 -3.57 1.14
CA VAL A 441 -41.09 -2.79 2.29
C VAL A 441 -40.28 -1.61 1.74
N ALA A 442 -40.94 -0.48 1.49
CA ALA A 442 -40.34 0.72 0.89
C ALA A 442 -39.33 1.39 1.84
N MET A 443 -38.14 1.76 1.34
CA MET A 443 -37.11 2.52 2.09
C MET A 443 -37.60 3.89 2.59
N TYR A 444 -38.71 4.39 2.04
CA TYR A 444 -39.25 5.71 2.35
C TYR A 444 -40.54 5.60 3.15
N GLY A 445 -40.39 5.50 4.48
CA GLY A 445 -41.49 5.60 5.43
C GLY A 445 -41.14 6.59 6.53
N SER A 446 -42.02 7.55 6.79
CA SER A 446 -41.90 8.58 7.84
C SER A 446 -41.99 8.03 9.28
N ASN A 447 -41.88 6.72 9.48
CA ASN A 447 -41.96 6.05 10.78
C ASN A 447 -40.66 5.27 11.02
N SER A 448 -39.96 5.64 12.10
CA SER A 448 -38.69 5.05 12.56
C SER A 448 -38.71 3.53 12.79
N ALA A 449 -39.89 2.91 12.91
CA ALA A 449 -40.05 1.46 13.00
C ALA A 449 -39.96 0.74 11.64
N ALA A 450 -40.28 1.42 10.53
CA ALA A 450 -40.19 0.85 9.17
C ALA A 450 -38.76 0.92 8.62
N LEU A 451 -38.04 2.03 8.88
CA LEU A 451 -36.63 2.24 8.49
C LEU A 451 -35.67 1.13 9.01
N ASN A 452 -36.04 0.42 10.07
CA ASN A 452 -35.27 -0.66 10.68
C ASN A 452 -35.56 -2.08 10.13
N ALA A 453 -36.50 -2.23 9.18
CA ALA A 453 -37.00 -3.54 8.74
C ALA A 453 -36.43 -4.04 7.40
N HIS A 454 -35.50 -3.32 6.76
CA HIS A 454 -35.08 -3.57 5.38
C HIS A 454 -33.81 -4.39 5.29
N SER A 455 -33.76 -5.33 4.33
CA SER A 455 -32.67 -6.26 4.00
C SER A 455 -31.31 -5.89 4.61
N LEU A 456 -31.06 -6.37 5.83
CA LEU A 456 -29.77 -6.23 6.50
C LEU A 456 -28.85 -7.40 6.18
N ASN A 457 -29.31 -8.39 5.41
CA ASN A 457 -28.53 -9.56 5.09
C ASN A 457 -28.01 -9.43 3.66
N VAL A 458 -26.71 -9.56 3.51
CA VAL A 458 -26.01 -9.68 2.23
C VAL A 458 -25.15 -10.93 2.26
N THR A 459 -25.09 -11.63 1.13
CA THR A 459 -24.20 -12.77 0.95
C THR A 459 -23.16 -12.44 -0.11
N ILE A 460 -21.89 -12.58 0.26
CA ILE A 460 -20.74 -12.46 -0.65
C ILE A 460 -20.21 -13.86 -0.95
N GLN A 461 -19.95 -14.14 -2.22
CA GLN A 461 -19.51 -15.43 -2.71
C GLN A 461 -18.28 -15.27 -3.60
N LEU A 462 -17.20 -15.99 -3.25
CA LEU A 462 -15.94 -15.94 -3.97
C LEU A 462 -15.84 -17.09 -4.99
N LEU A 463 -15.15 -16.85 -6.11
CA LEU A 463 -14.83 -17.89 -7.10
C LEU A 463 -13.91 -18.99 -6.52
N LYS A 464 -13.00 -18.59 -5.63
CA LYS A 464 -12.00 -19.43 -4.97
C LYS A 464 -12.00 -19.18 -3.46
N PRO A 465 -11.62 -20.17 -2.63
CA PRO A 465 -11.41 -19.93 -1.20
C PRO A 465 -10.34 -18.87 -1.00
N TYR A 466 -10.59 -17.86 -0.17
CA TYR A 466 -9.56 -16.88 0.18
C TYR A 466 -9.57 -16.53 1.67
N PRO A 467 -8.62 -17.08 2.47
CA PRO A 467 -8.62 -16.90 3.92
C PRO A 467 -8.45 -15.46 4.43
N PHE A 468 -7.95 -14.56 3.58
CA PHE A 468 -7.68 -13.17 3.91
C PHE A 468 -8.73 -12.19 3.33
N PHE A 469 -9.84 -12.70 2.77
CA PHE A 469 -10.86 -11.86 2.12
C PHE A 469 -11.45 -10.79 3.04
N LEU A 470 -11.56 -11.06 4.34
CA LEU A 470 -12.13 -10.09 5.27
C LEU A 470 -11.15 -8.97 5.61
N GLN A 471 -9.85 -9.26 5.61
CA GLN A 471 -8.77 -8.29 5.78
C GLN A 471 -8.68 -7.38 4.56
N ASP A 472 -8.76 -7.97 3.37
CA ASP A 472 -8.87 -7.23 2.11
C ASP A 472 -10.11 -6.32 2.11
N MET A 473 -11.29 -6.84 2.47
CA MET A 473 -12.52 -6.05 2.62
C MET A 473 -12.51 -5.02 3.76
N ALA A 474 -11.49 -5.06 4.64
CA ALA A 474 -11.38 -4.13 5.75
C ALA A 474 -10.64 -2.84 5.39
N GLU A 475 -9.91 -2.83 4.28
CA GLU A 475 -9.26 -1.64 3.73
C GLU A 475 -10.26 -0.72 3.01
N TRP A 476 -9.83 0.49 2.64
CA TRP A 476 -10.75 1.53 2.18
C TRP A 476 -11.58 1.16 0.95
N TRP A 477 -11.11 0.25 0.10
CA TRP A 477 -11.87 -0.20 -1.06
C TRP A 477 -13.06 -1.12 -0.74
N GLY A 478 -13.17 -1.58 0.49
CA GLY A 478 -14.40 -2.15 1.04
C GLY A 478 -15.48 -1.11 1.37
N ASN A 479 -15.29 0.16 0.99
CA ASN A 479 -16.21 1.25 1.33
C ASN A 479 -17.62 1.02 0.79
N ILE A 480 -18.58 1.62 1.50
CA ILE A 480 -19.97 1.67 1.06
C ILE A 480 -20.27 3.10 0.60
N ALA A 481 -20.78 3.25 -0.63
CA ALA A 481 -21.17 4.51 -1.24
C ALA A 481 -22.70 4.66 -1.24
N ASP A 482 -23.18 5.91 -1.23
CA ASP A 482 -24.60 6.24 -1.35
C ASP A 482 -25.05 6.19 -2.82
N PRO A 483 -25.90 5.21 -3.23
CA PRO A 483 -26.35 5.11 -4.61
C PRO A 483 -27.07 6.37 -5.11
N ALA A 484 -27.86 7.04 -4.25
CA ALA A 484 -28.61 8.22 -4.65
C ALA A 484 -27.69 9.43 -4.91
N PHE A 485 -26.61 9.53 -4.13
CA PHE A 485 -25.60 10.56 -4.36
C PHE A 485 -24.87 10.30 -5.68
N ILE A 486 -24.44 9.06 -5.93
CA ILE A 486 -23.77 8.70 -7.19
C ILE A 486 -24.68 8.97 -8.39
N ASP A 487 -25.95 8.56 -8.35
CA ASP A 487 -26.91 8.78 -9.44
C ASP A 487 -27.12 10.25 -9.79
N THR A 488 -27.07 11.14 -8.79
CA THR A 488 -27.25 12.58 -8.99
C THR A 488 -25.96 13.32 -9.40
N HIS A 489 -24.82 12.64 -9.37
CA HIS A 489 -23.50 13.21 -9.65
C HIS A 489 -22.72 12.29 -10.60
N ASP A 490 -22.96 12.42 -11.90
CA ASP A 490 -22.33 11.67 -13.01
C ASP A 490 -22.62 10.16 -13.11
N GLY A 491 -23.21 9.56 -12.07
CA GLY A 491 -23.56 8.13 -12.08
C GLY A 491 -22.34 7.22 -12.03
N VAL A 492 -22.49 6.03 -12.61
CA VAL A 492 -21.45 5.01 -12.74
C VAL A 492 -21.10 4.85 -14.21
N LEU A 493 -19.81 4.89 -14.52
CA LEU A 493 -19.28 4.62 -15.85
C LEU A 493 -18.53 3.29 -15.84
N ALA A 494 -18.71 2.50 -16.90
CA ALA A 494 -17.87 1.33 -17.09
C ALA A 494 -16.44 1.79 -17.40
N THR A 495 -15.45 1.21 -16.72
CA THR A 495 -14.01 1.42 -17.00
C THR A 495 -13.48 2.85 -16.76
N ALA A 496 -14.28 3.71 -16.12
CA ALA A 496 -13.92 5.09 -15.85
C ALA A 496 -14.34 5.51 -14.43
N PRO A 497 -13.59 6.44 -13.80
CA PRO A 497 -13.94 6.97 -12.50
C PRO A 497 -15.16 7.91 -12.57
N ASN A 498 -15.68 8.28 -11.41
CA ASN A 498 -16.69 9.33 -11.28
C ASN A 498 -15.97 10.65 -10.98
N ASN A 499 -15.90 11.52 -11.99
CA ASN A 499 -15.13 12.75 -11.91
C ASN A 499 -15.64 13.72 -10.83
N TYR A 500 -16.95 13.70 -10.55
CA TYR A 500 -17.51 14.55 -9.50
C TYR A 500 -17.04 14.12 -8.12
N THR A 501 -17.13 12.83 -7.80
CA THR A 501 -16.71 12.30 -6.50
C THR A 501 -15.20 12.36 -6.32
N ASP A 502 -14.42 12.18 -7.38
CA ASP A 502 -12.97 12.37 -7.35
C ASP A 502 -12.58 13.79 -6.91
N ALA A 503 -13.29 14.80 -7.43
CA ALA A 503 -12.97 16.20 -7.20
C ALA A 503 -13.60 16.79 -5.93
N ASN A 504 -14.76 16.26 -5.50
CA ASN A 504 -15.56 16.86 -4.43
C ASN A 504 -15.75 15.93 -3.22
N GLY A 505 -15.43 14.64 -3.33
CA GLY A 505 -15.79 13.61 -2.37
C GLY A 505 -17.27 13.23 -2.45
N MET A 506 -17.72 12.44 -1.48
CA MET A 506 -19.11 12.00 -1.36
C MET A 506 -19.51 11.79 0.11
N PRO A 507 -20.81 11.66 0.42
CA PRO A 507 -21.28 11.30 1.75
C PRO A 507 -20.65 9.99 2.23
N GLY A 508 -20.13 10.02 3.45
CA GLY A 508 -19.45 8.89 4.07
C GLY A 508 -20.22 8.33 5.26
N THR A 509 -19.81 7.16 5.73
CA THR A 509 -20.40 6.46 6.89
C THR A 509 -19.58 6.62 8.17
N GLY A 510 -18.42 7.30 8.08
CA GLY A 510 -17.44 7.40 9.14
C GLY A 510 -17.69 8.49 10.20
N PRO A 511 -16.83 8.52 11.23
CA PRO A 511 -16.92 9.47 12.34
C PRO A 511 -16.63 10.91 11.93
N TYR A 512 -16.03 11.13 10.76
CA TYR A 512 -15.83 12.43 10.14
C TYR A 512 -16.43 12.46 8.73
N TYR A 513 -16.59 13.66 8.17
CA TYR A 513 -16.86 13.88 6.76
C TYR A 513 -15.87 14.91 6.19
N ILE A 514 -15.61 14.85 4.89
CA ILE A 514 -14.78 15.82 4.18
C ILE A 514 -15.56 17.13 4.05
N SER A 515 -15.06 18.19 4.68
CA SER A 515 -15.72 19.50 4.73
C SER A 515 -15.00 20.59 3.95
N GLY A 516 -13.74 20.38 3.58
CA GLY A 516 -12.96 21.32 2.80
C GLY A 516 -11.71 20.68 2.21
N VAL A 517 -11.30 21.17 1.05
CA VAL A 517 -10.17 20.64 0.29
C VAL A 517 -9.37 21.82 -0.24
N GLY A 518 -8.06 21.80 0.03
CA GLY A 518 -7.10 22.78 -0.46
C GLY A 518 -6.81 22.62 -1.95
N SER A 519 -6.19 23.64 -2.55
CA SER A 519 -5.79 23.58 -3.95
C SER A 519 -4.88 22.38 -4.23
N SER A 520 -5.17 21.61 -5.28
CA SER A 520 -4.42 20.39 -5.62
C SER A 520 -4.32 19.40 -4.46
N LEU A 521 -5.37 19.32 -3.64
CA LEU A 521 -5.47 18.43 -2.47
C LEU A 521 -4.40 18.71 -1.38
N SER A 522 -3.74 19.88 -1.41
CA SER A 522 -2.65 20.25 -0.49
C SER A 522 -3.03 20.14 0.98
N THR A 523 -4.32 20.33 1.28
CA THR A 523 -4.90 20.10 2.59
C THR A 523 -6.26 19.43 2.45
N VAL A 524 -6.64 18.62 3.43
CA VAL A 524 -7.99 18.07 3.55
C VAL A 524 -8.50 18.35 4.95
N THR A 525 -9.67 18.97 5.04
CA THR A 525 -10.34 19.28 6.30
C THR A 525 -11.45 18.27 6.54
N LEU A 526 -11.36 17.56 7.66
CA LEU A 526 -12.37 16.66 8.17
C LEU A 526 -13.13 17.34 9.32
N THR A 527 -14.45 17.20 9.34
CA THR A 527 -15.29 17.68 10.44
C THR A 527 -16.07 16.52 11.04
N MET A 528 -16.22 16.51 12.37
CA MET A 528 -16.96 15.47 13.06
C MET A 528 -18.36 15.32 12.48
N ALA A 529 -18.71 14.08 12.14
CA ALA A 529 -20.01 13.74 11.60
C ALA A 529 -21.10 13.91 12.68
N SER A 530 -22.11 14.73 12.39
CA SER A 530 -23.14 15.09 13.38
C SER A 530 -24.06 13.91 13.67
N ASN A 531 -24.42 13.16 12.62
CA ASN A 531 -25.34 12.02 12.65
C ASN A 531 -24.63 10.66 12.66
N TYR A 532 -23.33 10.61 12.99
CA TYR A 532 -22.58 9.37 13.03
C TYR A 532 -23.27 8.30 13.89
N TRP A 533 -23.57 7.16 13.27
CA TRP A 533 -24.36 6.08 13.86
C TRP A 533 -23.76 5.54 15.17
N GLY A 534 -22.43 5.52 15.27
CA GLY A 534 -21.72 5.03 16.45
C GLY A 534 -22.04 5.82 17.73
N LYS A 535 -22.50 7.08 17.63
CA LYS A 535 -22.89 7.89 18.80
C LYS A 535 -24.02 7.26 19.61
N ALA A 536 -25.04 6.74 18.91
CA ALA A 536 -26.18 6.10 19.56
C ALA A 536 -25.74 4.89 20.39
N TYR A 537 -24.88 4.05 19.81
CA TYR A 537 -24.34 2.85 20.47
C TYR A 537 -23.39 3.19 21.62
N TRP A 538 -22.51 4.19 21.42
CA TRP A 538 -21.54 4.63 22.43
C TRP A 538 -22.19 5.19 23.70
N SER A 539 -23.36 5.83 23.55
CA SER A 539 -24.11 6.43 24.67
C SER A 539 -24.89 5.44 25.54
N MET A 540 -24.98 4.16 25.15
CA MET A 540 -25.76 3.16 25.88
C MET A 540 -25.03 2.65 27.14
N PRO A 541 -25.69 2.53 28.31
CA PRO A 541 -25.08 2.02 29.54
C PRO A 541 -24.53 0.59 29.36
N GLY A 542 -23.24 0.38 29.67
CA GLY A 542 -22.58 -0.92 29.50
C GLY A 542 -22.09 -1.23 28.09
N HIS A 543 -22.21 -0.29 27.14
CA HIS A 543 -21.87 -0.46 25.72
C HIS A 543 -20.71 0.45 25.26
N GLY A 544 -19.67 0.61 26.09
CA GLY A 544 -18.33 0.98 25.61
C GLY A 544 -17.66 -0.11 24.74
N GLY A 545 -18.47 -0.92 24.03
CA GLY A 545 -18.08 -2.12 23.30
C GLY A 545 -18.02 -1.96 21.78
N LEU A 546 -18.11 -0.72 21.26
CA LEU A 546 -17.65 -0.47 19.90
C LEU A 546 -16.14 -0.68 19.84
N PRO A 547 -15.61 -1.34 18.81
CA PRO A 547 -14.17 -1.37 18.58
C PRO A 547 -13.63 0.06 18.45
N ALA A 548 -12.35 0.26 18.76
CA ALA A 548 -11.71 1.59 18.74
C ALA A 548 -11.95 2.34 17.41
N MET A 549 -11.86 1.62 16.30
CA MET A 549 -12.07 2.15 14.96
C MET A 549 -13.50 2.64 14.68
N ALA A 550 -14.51 2.08 15.37
CA ALA A 550 -15.90 2.50 15.23
C ALA A 550 -16.33 3.57 16.26
N GLN A 551 -15.43 4.04 17.12
CA GLN A 551 -15.78 5.05 18.12
C GLN A 551 -16.16 6.39 17.45
N PRO A 552 -17.09 7.16 18.02
CA PRO A 552 -17.35 8.52 17.57
C PRO A 552 -16.08 9.38 17.60
N ALA A 553 -16.00 10.36 16.72
CA ALA A 553 -14.95 11.37 16.81
C ALA A 553 -15.01 12.12 18.15
N HIS A 554 -13.84 12.42 18.71
CA HIS A 554 -13.69 13.24 19.93
C HIS A 554 -13.12 14.63 19.64
N ILE A 555 -12.53 14.83 18.46
CA ILE A 555 -11.99 16.10 17.98
C ILE A 555 -12.99 16.69 16.97
N GLY A 556 -13.26 17.99 17.05
CA GLY A 556 -14.28 18.63 16.23
C GLY A 556 -13.89 18.78 14.76
N THR A 557 -12.63 19.17 14.52
CA THR A 557 -12.09 19.41 13.19
C THR A 557 -10.68 18.85 13.11
N VAL A 558 -10.35 18.15 12.02
CA VAL A 558 -8.99 17.72 11.70
C VAL A 558 -8.58 18.36 10.38
N VAL A 559 -7.42 18.98 10.33
CA VAL A 559 -6.82 19.53 9.11
C VAL A 559 -5.57 18.71 8.81
N MET A 560 -5.62 17.96 7.72
CA MET A 560 -4.50 17.18 7.18
C MET A 560 -3.73 18.09 6.22
N ASP A 561 -2.43 18.28 6.46
CA ASP A 561 -1.54 19.10 5.62
C ASP A 561 -0.43 18.25 4.99
N PHE A 562 -0.48 18.14 3.67
CA PHE A 562 0.39 17.26 2.89
C PHE A 562 1.63 17.97 2.31
N THR A 563 1.68 19.30 2.41
CA THR A 563 2.66 20.11 1.63
C THR A 563 3.71 20.82 2.48
N ILE A 564 3.61 20.69 3.80
CA ILE A 564 4.52 21.37 4.71
C ILE A 564 5.93 20.78 4.71
N ASP A 565 6.92 21.64 4.50
CA ASP A 565 8.32 21.23 4.50
C ASP A 565 8.83 20.83 5.90
N HIS A 566 10.02 20.21 5.94
CA HIS A 566 10.64 19.80 7.19
C HIS A 566 10.78 20.93 8.22
N SER A 567 11.14 22.15 7.79
CA SER A 567 11.35 23.26 8.70
C SER A 567 10.04 23.73 9.33
N GLY A 568 8.98 23.80 8.53
CA GLY A 568 7.62 24.10 8.98
C GLY A 568 7.07 23.04 9.93
N ARG A 569 7.32 21.76 9.67
CA ARG A 569 6.94 20.64 10.56
C ARG A 569 7.58 20.76 11.94
N VAL A 570 8.86 21.16 11.99
CA VAL A 570 9.59 21.37 13.24
C VAL A 570 9.07 22.61 13.96
N SER A 571 9.08 23.78 13.31
CA SER A 571 8.69 25.03 13.97
C SER A 571 7.22 25.01 14.40
N GLY A 572 6.36 24.47 13.54
CA GLY A 572 4.93 24.40 13.78
C GLY A 572 4.54 23.40 14.89
N PHE A 573 5.33 22.33 15.10
CA PHE A 573 5.14 21.50 16.29
C PHE A 573 5.64 22.20 17.56
N LEU A 574 6.78 22.92 17.49
CA LEU A 574 7.35 23.64 18.62
C LEU A 574 6.50 24.82 19.11
N ASP A 575 5.81 25.51 18.21
CA ASP A 575 4.91 26.63 18.53
C ASP A 575 3.44 26.22 18.71
N ASN A 576 3.16 24.91 18.59
CA ASN A 576 1.84 24.30 18.75
C ASN A 576 0.82 24.67 17.64
N THR A 577 1.29 25.12 16.48
CA THR A 577 0.49 25.22 15.26
C THR A 577 0.07 23.84 14.75
N TYR A 578 0.96 22.84 14.82
CA TYR A 578 0.65 21.44 14.53
C TYR A 578 0.67 20.60 15.80
N GLN A 579 -0.31 19.70 15.86
CA GLN A 579 -0.49 18.81 16.99
C GLN A 579 0.20 17.46 16.80
N ILE A 580 0.42 17.08 15.53
CA ILE A 580 1.08 15.85 15.13
C ILE A 580 2.11 16.22 14.05
N SER A 581 3.31 15.67 14.17
CA SER A 581 4.43 15.93 13.26
C SER A 581 5.35 14.71 13.17
N VAL A 582 6.14 14.65 12.11
CA VAL A 582 7.17 13.63 11.91
C VAL A 582 8.43 14.28 11.34
N VAL A 583 9.59 13.80 11.78
CA VAL A 583 10.90 14.18 11.21
C VAL A 583 11.78 12.95 11.13
N SER A 584 12.66 12.87 10.13
CA SER A 584 13.57 11.74 9.99
C SER A 584 14.48 11.58 11.22
N SER A 585 14.96 10.35 11.45
CA SER A 585 15.72 9.94 12.64
C SER A 585 16.93 10.82 12.95
N SER A 586 17.63 11.30 11.92
CA SER A 586 18.78 12.21 12.02
C SER A 586 18.43 13.60 12.57
N TYR A 587 17.15 13.99 12.50
CA TYR A 587 16.65 15.30 12.89
C TYR A 587 15.81 15.28 14.17
N LEU A 588 15.71 14.16 14.88
CA LEU A 588 14.91 14.09 16.12
C LEU A 588 15.31 15.14 17.16
N GLY A 589 16.59 15.51 17.23
CA GLY A 589 17.10 16.57 18.12
C GLY A 589 16.58 17.98 17.81
N SER A 590 15.90 18.18 16.67
CA SER A 590 15.23 19.43 16.31
C SER A 590 13.93 19.66 17.10
N ILE A 591 13.35 18.60 17.66
CA ILE A 591 12.18 18.66 18.55
C ILE A 591 12.55 18.19 19.96
N ILE A 592 13.24 17.04 20.07
CA ILE A 592 13.59 16.45 21.37
C ILE A 592 14.45 17.43 22.18
N GLY A 593 13.93 17.84 23.33
CA GLY A 593 14.62 18.74 24.26
C GLY A 593 14.63 20.22 23.84
N GLN A 594 13.87 20.59 22.80
CA GLN A 594 13.77 21.97 22.32
C GLN A 594 12.51 22.68 22.86
N GLY A 595 12.56 24.01 22.95
CA GLY A 595 11.38 24.83 23.31
C GLY A 595 10.66 24.35 24.58
N ALA A 596 9.34 24.18 24.48
CA ALA A 596 8.49 23.68 25.56
C ALA A 596 8.83 22.23 25.98
N PHE A 597 9.44 21.44 25.09
CA PHE A 597 9.72 20.01 25.29
C PHE A 597 11.01 19.74 26.09
N LYS A 598 11.76 20.78 26.47
CA LYS A 598 12.99 20.64 27.27
C LYS A 598 12.76 19.92 28.61
N ASN A 599 11.61 20.13 29.23
CA ASN A 599 11.28 19.61 30.55
C ASN A 599 10.14 18.57 30.52
N ILE A 600 9.67 18.19 29.33
CA ILE A 600 8.61 17.21 29.16
C ILE A 600 9.25 15.83 28.94
N PRO A 601 8.81 14.76 29.63
CA PRO A 601 9.30 13.42 29.38
C PRO A 601 9.07 13.00 27.91
N LEU A 602 10.09 12.41 27.27
CA LEU A 602 10.02 12.04 25.85
C LEU A 602 8.81 11.17 25.51
N LYS A 603 8.48 10.20 26.37
CA LYS A 603 7.34 9.29 26.19
C LYS A 603 5.98 10.00 26.10
N ASP A 604 5.90 11.26 26.56
CA ASP A 604 4.65 12.02 26.57
C ASP A 604 4.42 12.73 25.22
N TYR A 605 5.44 12.86 24.36
CA TYR A 605 5.31 13.56 23.06
C TYR A 605 6.01 12.89 21.88
N PHE A 606 6.68 11.76 22.08
CA PHE A 606 7.27 10.93 21.03
C PHE A 606 6.78 9.50 21.19
N ILE A 607 6.06 9.01 20.19
CA ILE A 607 5.41 7.70 20.23
C ILE A 607 5.95 6.87 19.06
N ASN A 608 6.59 5.75 19.36
CA ASN A 608 7.14 4.82 18.37
C ASN A 608 6.28 3.55 18.30
N PHE A 609 5.79 3.24 17.10
CA PHE A 609 4.97 2.07 16.79
C PHE A 609 5.77 0.89 16.21
N GLY A 610 7.07 1.08 15.99
CA GLY A 610 7.94 0.11 15.35
C GLY A 610 7.78 0.11 13.83
N ALA A 611 8.45 -0.82 13.17
CA ALA A 611 8.45 -0.92 11.72
C ALA A 611 7.08 -1.33 11.15
N ASN A 612 6.72 -0.72 10.02
CA ASN A 612 5.52 -1.09 9.26
C ASN A 612 5.69 -2.47 8.61
N PRO A 613 4.60 -3.12 8.17
CA PRO A 613 4.65 -4.38 7.41
C PRO A 613 5.28 -4.26 6.01
N ALA A 614 6.22 -3.34 5.78
CA ALA A 614 6.93 -3.11 4.52
C ALA A 614 8.25 -3.88 4.40
N VAL A 615 8.75 -3.97 3.17
CA VAL A 615 10.12 -4.40 2.86
C VAL A 615 10.77 -3.38 1.93
N PHE A 616 12.04 -3.08 2.16
CA PHE A 616 12.89 -2.15 1.40
C PHE A 616 14.12 -2.89 0.88
N TYR A 617 14.50 -2.66 -0.37
CA TYR A 617 15.52 -3.48 -0.99
C TYR A 617 16.25 -2.80 -2.14
N ILE A 618 17.48 -3.25 -2.39
CA ILE A 618 18.10 -3.18 -3.70
C ILE A 618 17.85 -4.50 -4.42
N SER A 619 17.05 -4.46 -5.48
CA SER A 619 16.86 -5.63 -6.35
C SER A 619 18.02 -5.75 -7.33
N MET A 620 18.34 -6.99 -7.72
CA MET A 620 19.37 -7.31 -8.70
C MET A 620 18.75 -8.08 -9.85
N ASN A 621 18.68 -7.46 -11.02
CA ASN A 621 17.99 -8.03 -12.17
C ASN A 621 18.66 -9.32 -12.66
N ASN A 622 17.95 -10.45 -12.55
CA ASN A 622 18.46 -11.78 -12.87
C ASN A 622 18.66 -12.03 -14.38
N TYR A 623 18.28 -11.09 -15.26
CA TYR A 623 18.41 -11.22 -16.71
C TYR A 623 19.56 -10.40 -17.30
N LEU A 624 20.00 -9.36 -16.61
CA LEU A 624 21.03 -8.47 -17.11
C LEU A 624 22.41 -8.91 -16.63
N TYR A 625 23.38 -8.87 -17.53
CA TYR A 625 24.79 -9.03 -17.17
C TYR A 625 25.25 -7.85 -16.29
N PRO A 626 26.04 -8.04 -15.21
CA PRO A 626 26.51 -9.31 -14.64
C PRO A 626 25.60 -9.85 -13.50
N THR A 627 24.48 -9.18 -13.20
CA THR A 627 23.56 -9.56 -12.11
C THR A 627 22.79 -10.86 -12.37
N ASN A 628 22.76 -11.35 -13.61
CA ASN A 628 22.27 -12.68 -13.99
C ASN A 628 23.07 -13.83 -13.36
N ASN A 629 24.35 -13.61 -13.00
CA ASN A 629 25.18 -14.63 -12.36
C ASN A 629 24.94 -14.68 -10.83
N THR A 630 24.57 -15.85 -10.31
CA THR A 630 24.29 -16.03 -8.87
C THR A 630 25.51 -15.73 -7.99
N TYR A 631 26.72 -16.10 -8.39
CA TYR A 631 27.92 -15.80 -7.61
C TYR A 631 28.22 -14.31 -7.57
N PHE A 632 27.90 -13.56 -8.64
CA PHE A 632 28.00 -12.11 -8.61
C PHE A 632 27.06 -11.51 -7.56
N ARG A 633 25.80 -11.97 -7.51
CA ARG A 633 24.84 -11.53 -6.50
C ARG A 633 25.24 -11.92 -5.08
N MET A 634 25.77 -13.13 -4.88
CA MET A 634 26.34 -13.56 -3.59
C MET A 634 27.51 -12.66 -3.16
N ALA A 635 28.36 -12.22 -4.10
CA ALA A 635 29.45 -11.30 -3.78
C ALA A 635 28.93 -9.97 -3.21
N LEU A 636 27.86 -9.41 -3.78
CA LEU A 636 27.23 -8.20 -3.26
C LEU A 636 26.55 -8.42 -1.91
N TRP A 637 25.90 -9.57 -1.73
CA TRP A 637 25.27 -9.96 -0.46
C TRP A 637 26.28 -9.99 0.69
N TYR A 638 27.42 -10.64 0.51
CA TYR A 638 28.49 -10.68 1.53
C TYR A 638 29.33 -9.39 1.57
N GLY A 639 29.34 -8.62 0.49
CA GLY A 639 30.07 -7.35 0.38
C GLY A 639 29.35 -6.17 1.04
N THR A 640 28.09 -6.32 1.43
CA THR A 640 27.27 -5.25 2.02
C THR A 640 27.47 -5.16 3.54
N ASN A 641 27.81 -3.98 4.04
CA ASN A 641 28.03 -3.68 5.46
C ASN A 641 26.75 -3.17 6.14
N TYR A 642 25.88 -4.11 6.52
CA TYR A 642 24.61 -3.83 7.19
C TYR A 642 24.75 -3.02 8.49
N SER A 643 25.85 -3.18 9.24
CA SER A 643 26.10 -2.38 10.44
C SER A 643 26.29 -0.91 10.11
N ALA A 644 26.89 -0.58 8.96
CA ALA A 644 27.02 0.79 8.51
C ALA A 644 25.68 1.36 8.03
N LEU A 645 24.88 0.57 7.28
CA LEU A 645 23.52 0.94 6.86
C LEU A 645 22.59 1.27 8.03
N ASN A 646 22.83 0.69 9.20
CA ASN A 646 22.06 1.00 10.42
C ASN A 646 22.36 2.39 11.03
N THR A 647 23.48 3.02 10.67
CA THR A 647 23.94 4.27 11.30
C THR A 647 22.91 5.40 11.30
N PRO A 648 22.23 5.76 10.19
CA PRO A 648 21.29 6.87 10.15
C PRO A 648 20.03 6.65 11.00
N PHE A 649 19.73 5.41 11.39
CA PHE A 649 18.59 5.07 12.23
C PHE A 649 18.85 5.20 13.73
N TYR A 650 20.09 5.54 14.12
CA TYR A 650 20.42 5.79 15.52
C TYR A 650 20.25 7.26 15.89
N TYR A 651 19.36 7.52 16.84
CA TYR A 651 19.39 8.78 17.60
C TYR A 651 20.21 8.61 18.87
N THR A 652 21.18 9.50 19.10
CA THR A 652 22.02 9.48 20.30
C THR A 652 21.61 10.61 21.24
N PHE A 653 21.13 10.25 22.43
CA PHE A 653 20.79 11.20 23.48
C PHE A 653 22.04 11.87 24.05
N ALA A 654 21.86 13.03 24.69
CA ALA A 654 22.95 13.79 25.32
C ALA A 654 23.72 13.00 26.39
N ASN A 655 23.09 11.98 27.00
CA ASN A 655 23.71 11.07 27.97
C ASN A 655 24.47 9.89 27.32
N GLY A 656 24.51 9.80 25.99
CA GLY A 656 25.18 8.74 25.23
C GLY A 656 24.33 7.51 24.94
N THR A 657 23.11 7.41 25.48
CA THR A 657 22.17 6.34 25.13
C THR A 657 21.76 6.44 23.66
N LYS A 658 21.59 5.30 22.98
CA LYS A 658 21.15 5.24 21.60
C LYS A 658 19.76 4.63 21.48
N LEU A 659 18.94 5.23 20.63
CA LEU A 659 17.65 4.71 20.18
C LEU A 659 17.80 4.29 18.72
N PHE A 660 17.56 3.02 18.42
CA PHE A 660 17.52 2.50 17.05
C PHE A 660 16.07 2.55 16.56
N LEU A 661 15.85 3.16 15.40
CA LEU A 661 14.51 3.43 14.83
C LEU A 661 14.31 2.73 13.50
N ALA A 662 14.62 1.45 13.49
CA ALA A 662 14.40 0.57 12.36
C ALA A 662 14.37 -0.88 12.81
N GLN A 663 13.96 -1.74 11.89
CA GLN A 663 14.02 -3.18 12.01
C GLN A 663 14.84 -3.78 10.88
N ASN A 664 15.81 -4.63 11.25
CA ASN A 664 16.52 -5.48 10.31
C ASN A 664 15.79 -6.81 10.14
N TYR A 665 15.78 -7.33 8.91
CA TYR A 665 15.06 -8.55 8.57
C TYR A 665 15.75 -9.27 7.40
N ILE A 666 15.26 -10.47 7.10
CA ILE A 666 15.75 -11.31 6.02
C ILE A 666 14.58 -11.68 5.14
N GLY A 667 14.64 -11.38 3.84
CA GLY A 667 13.71 -11.94 2.86
C GLY A 667 12.34 -11.24 2.82
N PRO A 668 11.50 -11.61 1.84
CA PRO A 668 10.46 -10.74 1.29
C PRO A 668 9.22 -10.63 2.18
N ILE A 669 9.31 -11.02 3.44
CA ILE A 669 8.23 -10.84 4.40
C ILE A 669 8.73 -10.00 5.58
N SER A 670 8.00 -8.93 5.87
CA SER A 670 8.28 -8.09 7.04
C SER A 670 8.09 -8.88 8.34
N PRO A 671 8.92 -8.64 9.38
CA PRO A 671 8.65 -9.15 10.72
C PRO A 671 7.32 -8.66 11.33
N GLY A 672 6.66 -7.65 10.75
CA GLY A 672 5.28 -7.29 11.06
C GLY A 672 4.31 -8.47 10.93
N PHE A 673 4.62 -9.45 10.07
CA PHE A 673 3.92 -10.74 9.96
C PHE A 673 4.60 -11.83 10.79
N ALA A 674 4.75 -11.58 12.11
CA ALA A 674 5.64 -12.33 12.99
C ALA A 674 5.51 -13.87 12.89
N ASN A 675 4.29 -14.41 12.76
CA ASN A 675 4.08 -15.85 12.63
C ASN A 675 4.70 -16.42 11.35
N PHE A 676 4.45 -15.80 10.20
CA PHE A 676 5.04 -16.23 8.93
C PHE A 676 6.55 -15.97 8.90
N TYR A 677 6.99 -14.79 9.31
CA TYR A 677 8.40 -14.41 9.35
C TYR A 677 9.24 -15.37 10.20
N ASN A 678 8.83 -15.61 11.45
CA ASN A 678 9.59 -16.45 12.38
C ASN A 678 9.66 -17.92 11.92
N ASN A 679 8.61 -18.44 11.29
CA ASN A 679 8.62 -19.79 10.75
C ASN A 679 9.49 -19.91 9.49
N ALA A 680 9.43 -18.92 8.60
CA ALA A 680 10.13 -18.94 7.33
C ALA A 680 11.64 -18.69 7.48
N THR A 681 12.03 -17.82 8.40
CA THR A 681 13.44 -17.47 8.65
C THR A 681 14.13 -18.43 9.63
N LYS A 682 13.40 -19.39 10.20
CA LYS A 682 13.96 -20.35 11.16
C LYS A 682 15.11 -21.14 10.53
N GLY A 683 16.32 -20.93 11.08
CA GLY A 683 17.55 -21.59 10.63
C GLY A 683 18.23 -20.90 9.45
N LEU A 684 17.67 -19.81 8.92
CA LEU A 684 18.38 -18.93 8.00
C LEU A 684 19.31 -18.00 8.78
N GLN A 685 20.42 -17.61 8.15
CA GLN A 685 21.35 -16.66 8.74
C GLN A 685 21.13 -15.30 8.09
N PRO A 686 21.10 -14.20 8.87
CA PRO A 686 21.04 -12.88 8.27
C PRO A 686 22.29 -12.63 7.42
N PRO A 687 22.18 -11.76 6.40
CA PRO A 687 23.35 -11.27 5.69
C PRO A 687 24.44 -10.83 6.67
N THR A 688 25.64 -11.39 6.52
CA THR A 688 26.79 -11.05 7.36
C THR A 688 27.89 -10.52 6.47
N TYR A 689 28.31 -9.29 6.72
CA TYR A 689 29.42 -8.67 6.00
C TYR A 689 30.68 -9.54 6.13
N ASN A 690 31.19 -10.00 4.99
CA ASN A 690 32.39 -10.82 4.89
C ASN A 690 33.07 -10.55 3.56
N ILE A 691 34.00 -9.59 3.57
CA ILE A 691 34.69 -9.15 2.37
C ILE A 691 35.50 -10.27 1.70
N THR A 692 36.12 -11.17 2.48
CA THR A 692 36.87 -12.31 1.93
C THR A 692 35.96 -13.26 1.15
N LEU A 693 34.76 -13.52 1.67
CA LEU A 693 33.78 -14.38 1.00
C LEU A 693 33.17 -13.67 -0.23
N ALA A 694 32.96 -12.36 -0.14
CA ALA A 694 32.55 -11.55 -1.28
C ALA A 694 33.57 -11.58 -2.42
N GLU A 695 34.85 -11.38 -2.12
CA GLU A 695 35.95 -11.48 -3.08
C GLU A 695 36.05 -12.89 -3.71
N HIS A 696 35.84 -13.95 -2.91
CA HIS A 696 35.81 -15.33 -3.40
C HIS A 696 34.72 -15.53 -4.46
N TYR A 697 33.48 -15.13 -4.16
CA TYR A 697 32.38 -15.26 -5.12
C TYR A 697 32.53 -14.35 -6.32
N LEU A 698 33.05 -13.14 -6.13
CA LEU A 698 33.31 -12.22 -7.24
C LEU A 698 34.37 -12.77 -8.20
N ASN A 699 35.39 -13.45 -7.66
CA ASN A 699 36.39 -14.13 -8.47
C ASN A 699 35.77 -15.28 -9.30
N ILE A 700 34.89 -16.09 -8.70
CA ILE A 700 34.16 -17.15 -9.42
C ILE A 700 33.29 -16.54 -10.53
N ALA A 701 32.52 -15.50 -10.21
CA ALA A 701 31.68 -14.80 -11.18
C ALA A 701 32.51 -14.24 -12.34
N GLY A 702 33.62 -13.56 -12.04
CA GLY A 702 34.51 -13.00 -13.07
C GLY A 702 35.12 -14.05 -13.98
N GLN A 703 35.42 -15.25 -13.46
CA GLN A 703 35.89 -16.37 -14.27
C GLN A 703 34.80 -16.95 -15.19
N GLN A 704 33.55 -17.02 -14.71
CA GLN A 704 32.41 -17.54 -15.49
C GLN A 704 31.92 -16.55 -16.54
N GLU A 705 31.94 -15.26 -16.21
CA GLU A 705 31.36 -14.17 -16.98
C GLU A 705 32.43 -13.33 -17.71
N HIS A 706 33.67 -13.83 -17.74
CA HIS A 706 34.82 -13.26 -18.46
C HIS A 706 35.11 -11.77 -18.15
N PHE A 707 34.97 -11.38 -16.88
CA PHE A 707 35.37 -10.06 -16.40
C PHE A 707 36.43 -10.13 -15.31
N PHE A 708 37.15 -9.02 -15.11
CA PHE A 708 38.01 -8.82 -13.97
C PHE A 708 37.71 -7.51 -13.26
N VAL A 709 38.02 -7.48 -11.97
CA VAL A 709 38.05 -6.26 -11.16
C VAL A 709 39.42 -6.11 -10.52
N THR A 710 39.82 -4.87 -10.25
CA THR A 710 41.01 -4.58 -9.46
C THR A 710 40.57 -3.99 -8.14
N LEU A 711 40.85 -4.71 -7.06
CA LEU A 711 40.60 -4.27 -5.70
C LEU A 711 41.40 -3.00 -5.38
N PRO A 712 40.98 -2.23 -4.37
CA PRO A 712 41.68 -1.00 -3.99
C PRO A 712 43.14 -1.21 -3.53
N ASN A 713 43.51 -2.44 -3.13
CA ASN A 713 44.88 -2.84 -2.82
C ASN A 713 45.71 -3.29 -4.05
N GLY A 714 45.13 -3.25 -5.25
CA GLY A 714 45.77 -3.66 -6.51
C GLY A 714 45.60 -5.14 -6.89
N THR A 715 45.02 -5.96 -6.02
CA THR A 715 44.72 -7.38 -6.31
C THR A 715 43.69 -7.47 -7.43
N LYS A 716 43.92 -8.34 -8.42
CA LYS A 716 42.95 -8.61 -9.48
C LYS A 716 42.15 -9.87 -9.17
N LEU A 717 40.83 -9.80 -9.34
CA LEU A 717 39.91 -10.94 -9.23
C LEU A 717 39.24 -11.19 -10.58
N GLY A 718 38.85 -12.44 -10.86
CA GLY A 718 38.12 -12.83 -12.08
C GLY A 718 39.02 -13.33 -13.21
N ASP A 719 38.57 -13.16 -14.46
CA ASP A 719 39.31 -13.57 -15.65
C ASP A 719 40.43 -12.56 -15.99
N VAL A 720 41.58 -12.74 -15.35
CA VAL A 720 42.76 -11.90 -15.55
C VAL A 720 43.47 -12.11 -16.90
N SER A 721 43.07 -13.11 -17.69
CA SER A 721 43.61 -13.30 -19.04
C SER A 721 43.15 -12.21 -20.01
N SER A 722 41.98 -11.61 -19.75
CA SER A 722 41.50 -10.40 -20.43
C SER A 722 42.30 -9.14 -20.04
N SER A 723 43.04 -9.17 -18.93
CA SER A 723 43.81 -8.03 -18.42
C SER A 723 45.20 -7.86 -19.06
N SER A 724 45.58 -8.76 -19.97
CA SER A 724 46.86 -8.78 -20.70
C SER A 724 46.72 -8.53 -22.21
N THR A 725 45.70 -7.79 -22.65
CA THR A 725 45.73 -7.18 -23.99
C THR A 725 46.44 -5.84 -23.92
N THR A 726 47.68 -5.82 -24.44
CA THR A 726 48.17 -4.65 -25.19
C THR A 726 47.02 -4.13 -26.03
N ALA A 727 46.75 -2.82 -25.98
CA ALA A 727 45.67 -2.17 -26.71
C ALA A 727 45.52 -2.76 -28.13
N GLN A 728 44.60 -3.69 -28.32
CA GLN A 728 44.11 -4.01 -29.64
C GLN A 728 43.16 -2.87 -29.96
N ILE A 729 43.70 -1.90 -30.70
CA ILE A 729 42.93 -1.05 -31.59
C ILE A 729 42.09 -2.01 -32.43
N VAL A 730 40.84 -2.22 -32.04
CA VAL A 730 39.82 -2.73 -32.95
C VAL A 730 39.56 -1.58 -33.91
N LEU A 731 40.35 -1.55 -34.98
CA LEU A 731 40.06 -0.78 -36.17
C LEU A 731 38.76 -1.34 -36.74
N THR A 732 37.66 -0.63 -36.52
CA THR A 732 36.40 -0.85 -37.22
C THR A 732 36.63 -0.56 -38.71
N VAL A 733 37.11 -1.54 -39.46
CA VAL A 733 37.08 -1.55 -40.92
C VAL A 733 36.22 -2.74 -41.33
N GLY A 734 34.91 -2.51 -41.31
CA GLY A 734 33.93 -3.53 -41.67
C GLY A 734 32.51 -3.11 -41.33
N ASN A 735 32.11 -1.90 -41.75
CA ASN A 735 30.69 -1.48 -41.82
C ASN A 735 30.50 -0.21 -42.67
N LEU A 736 31.27 -0.10 -43.77
CA LEU A 736 31.17 1.02 -44.71
C LEU A 736 30.93 0.57 -46.17
N LEU A 737 30.64 -0.72 -46.41
CA LEU A 737 30.44 -1.25 -47.76
C LEU A 737 29.11 -1.97 -48.02
N ASP A 738 28.27 -2.24 -47.01
CA ASP A 738 26.97 -2.90 -47.24
C ASP A 738 25.75 -1.97 -47.17
N ASN A 739 25.94 -0.66 -46.89
CA ASN A 739 24.89 0.36 -47.02
C ASN A 739 24.70 0.87 -48.46
N MET A 740 25.25 0.17 -49.45
CA MET A 740 25.03 0.47 -50.86
C MET A 740 24.86 -0.83 -51.64
N LEU A 741 23.69 -1.47 -51.54
CA LEU A 741 23.03 -2.14 -52.67
C LEU A 741 21.65 -2.70 -52.26
N MET A 742 20.63 -2.10 -52.89
CA MET A 742 19.33 -2.67 -53.26
C MET A 742 18.23 -2.81 -52.18
N ALA A 743 17.35 -1.81 -52.19
CA ALA A 743 15.91 -2.08 -52.13
C ALA A 743 15.50 -3.01 -53.29
N PRO A 744 14.52 -3.90 -53.09
CA PRO A 744 13.24 -3.61 -53.74
C PRO A 744 11.99 -3.89 -52.89
N VAL A 745 10.98 -3.09 -53.24
CA VAL A 745 9.55 -3.10 -52.93
C VAL A 745 8.87 -4.47 -53.12
N ARG A 746 7.89 -4.82 -52.24
CA ARG A 746 6.48 -5.21 -52.54
C ARG A 746 5.73 -5.66 -51.26
N ILE A 747 4.71 -4.91 -50.81
CA ILE A 747 3.24 -5.14 -50.96
C ILE A 747 2.77 -6.48 -50.35
N PHE A 748 2.27 -6.46 -49.10
CA PHE A 748 0.84 -6.55 -48.69
C PHE A 748 0.68 -6.11 -47.23
#